data_AF-A0A7K4EGH5-F1
#
_entry.id   AF-A0A7K4EGH5-F1
#
_cell.length_a   1.000
_cell.length_b   1.000
_cell.length_c   1.000
_cell.angle_alpha   90.00
_cell.angle_beta   90.00
_cell.angle_gamma   90.00
#
_symmetry.space_group_name_H-M   'P 1'
#
loop_
_entity.id
_entity.type
_entity.pdbx_description
1 polymer ?
#
loop_
_entity_poly.entity_id
_entity_poly.type
_entity_poly.pdbx_seq_one_letter_code
_entity_poly.pdbx_strand_id
1 'polypeptide(L)'
;MESKASLDDMLEWLRGGSRTGGFNCIVAYDRAKTNAVLLQEYIERFTAGTYLEPINMDVPTSGKTRELTYDYILDAGRLSFENATIARSKARLTMHVIGGSQVSLEESDSGQLKVAGISSIDALQGPLVYMDIELEATEGLISEDGKIYLDLNKTFEVIMLTFAATDRERKIGGEFLNEYFKGLPEDQQIHVLNELKVVPGQYLVPQEFFIRTHAAPGGKDPNSIRHGAGAVLVYITTLGQENGKIAVKDEDQPYLIPDGFSASMLLGHDFLMARIFSEGCRALADDGSEYDFELVSYQEGIVDHMRVLRGVASGPDITGSSATFKEITARVLAFPLADDDVVLTCKFSDDRITLDWKGFSRLRLTVFLQNDQMQDFWADASWHIIRSFEPRLDSATGMVSLVALDETPMKRLKVSPGVHDYPPVIENFGEITDLLEPQLTQRLFDTLARFSEPASAIDIFRLNSILFRGDNVVVLKDVHQPRDMFLIGDVSPSLTHFSITPMDEKVGPEGQVTFKTVPPVSGVTWSVEKVPGSSDKVGSISASGVYTAPKKSELDGSFTRVRVTATVGDYRQSALVSIVSRDIALNPLVVSMGWTAGCSGKCRRAPSVTASWSGRSPTPVPARRSCRATSSSVTRRSSPGRRRTSISSSRKWWWRTRARAPRCPATLW
;
A
#
# COMPACT_ATOMS: atom_id res chain seq x y z
N MET A 1 7.22 -20.54 -1.83
CA MET A 1 6.59 -20.14 -3.11
C MET A 1 7.20 -18.81 -3.52
N GLU A 2 7.29 -18.51 -4.82
CA GLU A 2 7.86 -17.25 -5.33
C GLU A 2 6.80 -16.23 -5.78
N SER A 3 5.58 -16.71 -6.05
CA SER A 3 4.40 -15.89 -6.33
C SER A 3 3.86 -15.23 -5.06
N LYS A 4 3.10 -14.13 -5.21
CA LYS A 4 2.18 -13.72 -4.15
C LYS A 4 1.01 -14.74 -4.11
N ALA A 5 0.17 -14.67 -3.07
CA ALA A 5 -1.12 -15.35 -3.09
C ALA A 5 -2.02 -14.76 -4.20
N SER A 6 -2.93 -15.56 -4.75
CA SER A 6 -4.06 -15.01 -5.51
C SER A 6 -5.04 -14.29 -4.58
N LEU A 7 -6.02 -13.58 -5.16
CA LEU A 7 -7.10 -13.00 -4.38
C LEU A 7 -7.93 -14.09 -3.68
N ASP A 8 -8.28 -15.16 -4.41
CA ASP A 8 -9.10 -16.27 -3.89
C ASP A 8 -8.42 -16.98 -2.70
N ASP A 9 -7.12 -17.29 -2.80
CA ASP A 9 -6.32 -17.88 -1.71
C ASP A 9 -6.37 -16.99 -0.44
N MET A 10 -6.34 -15.67 -0.63
CA MET A 10 -6.32 -14.71 0.47
C MET A 10 -7.69 -14.54 1.11
N LEU A 11 -8.76 -14.54 0.31
CA LEU A 11 -10.14 -14.54 0.81
C LEU A 11 -10.44 -15.83 1.59
N GLU A 12 -9.98 -16.99 1.13
CA GLU A 12 -10.09 -18.25 1.89
C GLU A 12 -9.33 -18.17 3.23
N TRP A 13 -8.10 -17.65 3.24
CA TRP A 13 -7.35 -17.45 4.50
C TRP A 13 -8.04 -16.48 5.47
N LEU A 14 -8.68 -15.42 4.95
CA LEU A 14 -9.42 -14.44 5.76
C LEU A 14 -10.71 -15.00 6.37
N ARG A 15 -11.42 -15.91 5.69
CA ARG A 15 -12.60 -16.61 6.26
C ARG A 15 -12.27 -17.39 7.54
N GLY A 16 -11.02 -17.85 7.68
CA GLY A 16 -10.55 -18.63 8.84
C GLY A 16 -10.49 -17.87 10.18
N GLY A 17 -10.61 -16.54 10.20
CA GLY A 17 -10.59 -15.74 11.43
C GLY A 17 -10.28 -14.27 11.18
N SER A 18 -10.59 -13.38 12.13
CA SER A 18 -10.11 -11.99 12.04
C SER A 18 -8.58 -11.96 12.09
N ARG A 19 -7.98 -11.12 11.26
CA ARG A 19 -6.54 -11.06 10.95
C ARG A 19 -5.91 -9.72 11.31
N THR A 20 -6.67 -8.75 11.81
CA THR A 20 -6.11 -7.48 12.30
C THR A 20 -5.39 -7.59 13.65
N GLY A 21 -5.47 -8.74 14.33
CA GLY A 21 -4.83 -8.95 15.64
C GLY A 21 -5.41 -8.11 16.77
N GLY A 22 -6.59 -7.52 16.58
CA GLY A 22 -7.24 -6.57 17.50
C GLY A 22 -7.06 -5.10 17.10
N PHE A 23 -6.23 -4.77 16.11
CA PHE A 23 -6.22 -3.43 15.53
C PHE A 23 -7.52 -3.15 14.76
N ASN A 24 -7.92 -1.89 14.68
CA ASN A 24 -9.14 -1.53 13.94
C ASN A 24 -8.90 -1.56 12.43
N CYS A 25 -7.69 -1.23 11.98
CA CYS A 25 -7.30 -1.30 10.58
C CYS A 25 -5.84 -1.77 10.40
N ILE A 26 -5.55 -2.49 9.31
CA ILE A 26 -4.20 -2.68 8.76
C ILE A 26 -4.20 -2.22 7.30
N VAL A 27 -3.25 -1.37 6.90
CA VAL A 27 -3.03 -1.00 5.48
C VAL A 27 -1.66 -1.49 5.01
N ALA A 28 -1.56 -1.93 3.77
CA ALA A 28 -0.33 -2.41 3.16
C ALA A 28 -0.05 -1.71 1.82
N TYR A 29 1.19 -1.23 1.64
CA TYR A 29 1.65 -0.48 0.47
C TYR A 29 2.91 -1.13 -0.11
N ASP A 30 2.96 -1.41 -1.41
CA ASP A 30 4.14 -2.07 -2.00
C ASP A 30 5.38 -1.14 -2.15
N ARG A 31 6.55 -1.78 -2.33
CA ARG A 31 7.84 -1.11 -2.56
C ARG A 31 7.81 -0.08 -3.68
N ALA A 32 7.27 -0.43 -4.85
CA ALA A 32 7.35 0.40 -6.04
C ALA A 32 6.57 1.70 -5.85
N LYS A 33 5.44 1.61 -5.15
CA LYS A 33 4.58 2.75 -4.84
C LYS A 33 5.08 3.58 -3.66
N THR A 34 5.57 2.95 -2.60
CA THR A 34 6.21 3.66 -1.48
C THR A 34 7.39 4.49 -1.98
N ASN A 35 8.22 3.92 -2.88
CA ASN A 35 9.33 4.65 -3.51
C ASN A 35 8.88 5.76 -4.47
N ALA A 36 7.69 5.64 -5.09
CA ALA A 36 7.14 6.71 -5.91
C ALA A 36 6.71 7.92 -5.07
N VAL A 37 6.15 7.70 -3.87
CA VAL A 37 5.81 8.82 -2.96
C VAL A 37 7.07 9.46 -2.35
N LEU A 38 8.06 8.65 -1.93
CA LEU A 38 9.36 9.18 -1.48
C LEU A 38 10.06 10.05 -2.55
N LEU A 39 9.86 9.73 -3.84
CA LEU A 39 10.34 10.55 -4.94
C LEU A 39 9.53 11.87 -5.10
N GLN A 40 8.20 11.84 -5.00
CA GLN A 40 7.40 13.07 -5.05
C GLN A 40 7.73 14.00 -3.86
N GLU A 41 7.83 13.47 -2.65
CA GLU A 41 8.16 14.23 -1.44
C GLU A 41 9.54 14.91 -1.56
N TYR A 42 10.56 14.19 -2.05
CA TYR A 42 11.87 14.77 -2.40
C TYR A 42 11.77 15.91 -3.44
N ILE A 43 10.88 15.79 -4.44
CA ILE A 43 10.68 16.81 -5.49
C ILE A 43 9.91 18.04 -4.96
N GLU A 44 9.06 17.87 -3.93
CA GLU A 44 8.33 18.97 -3.28
C GLU A 44 9.25 19.82 -2.38
N ARG A 45 10.23 19.21 -1.70
CA ARG A 45 11.23 19.90 -0.86
C ARG A 45 11.99 21.02 -1.59
N PHE A 46 12.24 20.85 -2.89
CA PHE A 46 12.85 21.89 -3.75
C PHE A 46 12.08 23.23 -3.73
N THR A 47 10.79 23.21 -3.40
CA THR A 47 9.93 24.40 -3.23
C THR A 47 9.60 24.73 -1.77
N ALA A 48 9.59 23.75 -0.88
CA ALA A 48 9.30 23.98 0.54
C ALA A 48 10.48 24.61 1.31
N GLY A 49 11.69 24.59 0.76
CA GLY A 49 12.91 25.08 1.42
C GLY A 49 13.55 24.08 2.39
N THR A 50 12.90 22.94 2.65
CA THR A 50 13.36 21.84 3.50
C THR A 50 14.23 20.82 2.76
N TYR A 51 14.96 21.28 1.75
CA TYR A 51 15.87 20.46 0.94
C TYR A 51 17.22 20.28 1.66
N LEU A 52 17.76 19.07 1.67
CA LEU A 52 19.05 18.78 2.31
C LEU A 52 20.21 19.46 1.56
N GLU A 53 20.99 20.28 2.25
CA GLU A 53 22.09 21.02 1.66
C GLU A 53 23.24 20.10 1.18
N PRO A 54 24.05 20.51 0.17
CA PRO A 54 25.16 19.70 -0.33
C PRO A 54 26.19 19.35 0.75
N ILE A 55 26.40 18.06 0.96
CA ILE A 55 27.20 17.54 2.06
C ILE A 55 28.69 17.74 1.78
N ASN A 56 29.42 18.31 2.73
CA ASN A 56 30.87 18.49 2.67
C ASN A 56 31.51 17.73 3.84
N MET A 57 32.49 16.85 3.58
CA MET A 57 33.11 15.98 4.61
C MET A 57 34.62 15.83 4.39
N ASP A 58 35.33 15.67 5.51
CA ASP A 58 36.76 15.34 5.57
C ASP A 58 36.93 14.00 6.32
N VAL A 59 36.98 12.89 5.58
CA VAL A 59 36.93 11.54 6.16
C VAL A 59 38.32 10.89 6.16
N PRO A 60 39.00 10.73 7.31
CA PRO A 60 40.22 9.93 7.43
C PRO A 60 39.87 8.43 7.35
N THR A 61 39.76 7.92 6.12
CA THR A 61 39.35 6.55 5.81
C THR A 61 40.32 5.47 6.32
N SER A 62 41.59 5.82 6.56
CA SER A 62 42.51 5.01 7.38
C SER A 62 43.59 5.87 8.05
N GLY A 63 44.54 5.24 8.73
CA GLY A 63 45.75 5.92 9.24
C GLY A 63 46.77 6.33 8.18
N LYS A 64 46.39 6.29 6.89
CA LYS A 64 47.16 6.81 5.73
C LYS A 64 46.27 7.32 4.58
N THR A 65 45.02 6.90 4.48
CA THR A 65 44.07 7.34 3.43
C THR A 65 43.04 8.31 4.00
N ARG A 66 42.67 9.31 3.20
CA ARG A 66 41.67 10.33 3.55
C ARG A 66 40.89 10.72 2.30
N GLU A 67 39.58 10.82 2.42
CA GLU A 67 38.68 11.22 1.33
C GLU A 67 38.02 12.54 1.68
N LEU A 68 38.25 13.57 0.85
CA LEU A 68 37.58 14.86 0.95
C LEU A 68 36.41 14.87 -0.03
N THR A 69 35.18 15.07 0.46
CA THR A 69 33.98 15.16 -0.38
C THR A 69 33.45 16.59 -0.37
N TYR A 70 33.24 17.14 -1.56
CA TYR A 70 32.75 18.50 -1.78
C TYR A 70 31.39 18.47 -2.46
N ASP A 71 30.44 19.22 -1.91
CA ASP A 71 29.08 19.41 -2.42
C ASP A 71 28.37 18.11 -2.84
N TYR A 72 28.46 17.07 -1.99
CA TYR A 72 27.79 15.79 -2.22
C TYR A 72 26.27 15.96 -2.15
N ILE A 73 25.62 15.84 -3.30
CA ILE A 73 24.16 15.94 -3.42
C ILE A 73 23.57 14.54 -3.37
N LEU A 74 22.63 14.31 -2.43
CA LEU A 74 21.87 13.06 -2.33
C LEU A 74 20.57 13.11 -3.16
N ASP A 75 20.24 11.97 -3.76
CA ASP A 75 19.01 11.71 -4.49
C ASP A 75 17.90 11.13 -3.58
N ALA A 76 16.67 11.06 -4.09
CA ALA A 76 15.55 10.43 -3.41
C ALA A 76 15.88 9.01 -2.90
N GLY A 77 15.53 8.75 -1.64
CA GLY A 77 15.73 7.45 -1.00
C GLY A 77 14.82 6.38 -1.60
N ARG A 78 15.38 5.20 -1.86
CA ARG A 78 14.67 4.05 -2.44
C ARG A 78 14.72 2.88 -1.47
N LEU A 79 13.56 2.47 -0.96
CA LEU A 79 13.41 1.34 -0.04
C LEU A 79 13.52 0.00 -0.77
N SER A 80 14.11 -0.97 -0.10
CA SER A 80 14.06 -2.40 -0.41
C SER A 80 13.98 -3.24 0.88
N PHE A 81 13.44 -4.45 0.77
CA PHE A 81 12.91 -5.25 1.88
C PHE A 81 13.63 -6.59 2.07
N GLU A 82 14.85 -6.74 1.54
CA GLU A 82 15.66 -7.96 1.67
C GLU A 82 16.06 -8.29 3.12
N ASN A 83 16.10 -7.28 3.99
CA ASN A 83 16.35 -7.38 5.44
C ASN A 83 15.05 -7.39 6.29
N ALA A 84 13.88 -7.26 5.68
CA ALA A 84 12.63 -6.98 6.38
C ALA A 84 12.08 -8.17 7.17
N THR A 85 11.55 -7.92 8.35
CA THR A 85 10.72 -8.86 9.13
C THR A 85 9.63 -8.06 9.83
N ILE A 86 8.45 -8.64 10.07
CA ILE A 86 7.38 -7.92 10.76
C ILE A 86 7.83 -7.55 12.18
N ALA A 87 8.55 -8.45 12.86
CA ALA A 87 9.17 -8.20 14.16
C ALA A 87 10.02 -6.92 14.21
N ARG A 88 11.12 -6.88 13.44
CA ARG A 88 12.13 -5.81 13.54
C ARG A 88 11.86 -4.58 12.66
N SER A 89 10.81 -4.63 11.85
CA SER A 89 10.37 -3.52 11.00
C SER A 89 11.48 -2.93 10.11
N LYS A 90 12.42 -3.80 9.68
CA LYS A 90 13.62 -3.40 8.95
C LYS A 90 13.34 -3.11 7.48
N ALA A 91 13.93 -2.04 6.97
CA ALA A 91 14.08 -1.83 5.54
C ALA A 91 15.52 -1.39 5.21
N ARG A 92 15.94 -1.61 3.98
CA ARG A 92 17.13 -1.00 3.39
C ARG A 92 16.69 0.27 2.69
N LEU A 93 17.27 1.42 3.02
CA LEU A 93 17.14 2.63 2.21
C LEU A 93 18.44 2.87 1.45
N THR A 94 18.34 2.99 0.13
CA THR A 94 19.48 3.32 -0.74
C THR A 94 19.30 4.71 -1.34
N MET A 95 20.30 5.57 -1.18
CA MET A 95 20.39 6.86 -1.87
C MET A 95 21.60 6.85 -2.81
N HIS A 96 21.50 7.58 -3.93
CA HIS A 96 22.65 7.88 -4.79
C HIS A 96 23.22 9.26 -4.44
N VAL A 97 24.53 9.36 -4.36
CA VAL A 97 25.22 10.64 -4.55
C VAL A 97 25.20 10.94 -6.04
N ILE A 98 24.60 12.06 -6.45
CA ILE A 98 24.36 12.40 -7.88
C ILE A 98 25.16 13.60 -8.36
N GLY A 99 25.81 14.32 -7.45
CA GLY A 99 26.62 15.50 -7.73
C GLY A 99 27.68 15.72 -6.64
N GLY A 100 28.60 16.65 -6.92
CA GLY A 100 29.75 16.97 -6.06
C GLY A 100 31.09 16.55 -6.68
N SER A 101 32.13 16.52 -5.86
CA SER A 101 33.48 16.08 -6.24
C SER A 101 34.20 15.41 -5.06
N GLN A 102 35.15 14.53 -5.35
CA GLN A 102 35.89 13.76 -4.36
C GLN A 102 37.39 13.91 -4.61
N VAL A 103 38.17 14.17 -3.56
CA VAL A 103 39.64 14.21 -3.60
C VAL A 103 40.18 13.15 -2.64
N SER A 104 40.74 12.09 -3.21
CA SER A 104 41.37 11.00 -2.48
C SER A 104 42.81 11.37 -2.18
N LEU A 105 43.19 11.31 -0.90
CA LEU A 105 44.51 11.63 -0.38
C LEU A 105 45.18 10.37 0.20
N GLU A 106 46.47 10.21 -0.07
CA GLU A 106 47.31 9.15 0.50
C GLU A 106 48.56 9.75 1.17
N GLU A 107 48.87 9.28 2.38
CA GLU A 107 50.05 9.66 3.14
C GLU A 107 51.26 8.80 2.74
N SER A 108 52.18 9.44 2.02
CA SER A 108 53.47 8.84 1.68
C SER A 108 54.37 8.65 2.89
N ASP A 109 55.32 7.71 2.83
CA ASP A 109 56.16 7.27 3.97
C ASP A 109 57.02 8.36 4.63
N SER A 110 57.07 9.57 4.05
CA SER A 110 57.68 10.77 4.64
C SER A 110 56.69 11.67 5.41
N GLY A 111 55.50 11.18 5.75
CA GLY A 111 54.47 11.94 6.47
C GLY A 111 53.78 13.04 5.65
N GLN A 112 53.83 12.95 4.32
CA GLN A 112 53.20 13.93 3.42
C GLN A 112 52.00 13.33 2.71
N LEU A 113 50.83 13.94 2.93
CA LEU A 113 49.62 13.74 2.14
C LEU A 113 49.85 14.16 0.69
N LYS A 114 49.42 13.32 -0.25
CA LYS A 114 49.46 13.55 -1.70
C LYS A 114 48.11 13.21 -2.29
N VAL A 115 47.72 13.91 -3.37
CA VAL A 115 46.49 13.59 -4.11
C VAL A 115 46.67 12.26 -4.84
N ALA A 116 46.05 11.21 -4.31
CA ALA A 116 45.97 9.90 -4.93
C ALA A 116 45.04 9.96 -6.16
N GLY A 117 43.92 10.67 -6.06
CA GLY A 117 43.03 10.91 -7.19
C GLY A 117 42.00 12.03 -6.97
N ILE A 118 41.32 12.40 -8.06
CA ILE A 118 40.21 13.37 -8.06
C ILE A 118 39.08 12.80 -8.93
N SER A 119 37.86 12.74 -8.39
CA SER A 119 36.64 12.35 -9.11
C SER A 119 35.65 13.50 -9.17
N SER A 120 34.89 13.61 -10.26
CA SER A 120 33.75 14.53 -10.38
C SER A 120 32.49 13.68 -10.46
N ILE A 121 31.56 13.89 -9.54
CA ILE A 121 30.40 13.03 -9.36
C ILE A 121 29.28 13.43 -10.33
N ASP A 122 28.58 12.43 -10.85
CA ASP A 122 27.38 12.57 -11.68
C ASP A 122 26.38 11.44 -11.39
N ALA A 123 25.16 11.61 -11.89
CA ALA A 123 24.06 10.67 -11.69
C ALA A 123 24.21 9.31 -12.43
N LEU A 124 25.32 9.03 -13.11
CA LEU A 124 25.60 7.74 -13.77
C LEU A 124 26.57 6.86 -12.97
N GLN A 125 27.57 7.44 -12.30
CA GLN A 125 28.63 6.70 -11.59
C GLN A 125 28.84 7.10 -10.12
N GLY A 126 28.03 8.02 -9.58
CA GLY A 126 28.20 8.48 -8.20
C GLY A 126 28.01 7.39 -7.12
N PRO A 127 28.67 7.53 -5.95
CA PRO A 127 28.57 6.59 -4.83
C PRO A 127 27.14 6.32 -4.35
N LEU A 128 26.95 5.16 -3.72
CA LEU A 128 25.71 4.79 -3.03
C LEU A 128 25.87 4.98 -1.53
N VAL A 129 24.82 5.50 -0.88
CA VAL A 129 24.64 5.49 0.58
C VAL A 129 23.65 4.38 0.90
N TYR A 130 24.08 3.40 1.70
CA TYR A 130 23.24 2.29 2.15
C TYR A 130 22.92 2.42 3.63
N MET A 131 21.63 2.54 3.94
CA MET A 131 21.09 2.69 5.30
C MET A 131 20.21 1.50 5.68
N ASP A 132 20.30 1.07 6.94
CA ASP A 132 19.27 0.24 7.57
C ASP A 132 18.32 1.18 8.30
N ILE A 133 17.01 1.01 8.10
CA ILE A 133 15.97 1.70 8.86
C ILE A 133 15.29 0.66 9.74
N GLU A 134 15.14 0.96 11.04
CA GLU A 134 14.35 0.20 12.00
C GLU A 134 13.07 1.00 12.33
N LEU A 135 11.98 0.69 11.62
CA LEU A 135 10.69 1.36 11.82
C LEU A 135 9.94 0.87 13.07
N GLU A 136 10.54 -0.03 13.86
CA GLU A 136 9.89 -0.67 15.01
C GLU A 136 9.55 0.38 16.09
N ALA A 137 10.51 1.27 16.33
CA ALA A 137 10.42 2.43 17.23
C ALA A 137 9.64 3.63 16.64
N THR A 138 9.07 3.50 15.43
CA THR A 138 8.14 4.52 14.88
C THR A 138 6.73 4.27 15.38
N GLU A 139 6.54 4.52 16.68
CA GLU A 139 5.22 4.60 17.32
C GLU A 139 4.72 6.04 17.17
N GLY A 140 3.63 6.23 16.41
CA GLY A 140 3.10 7.54 16.13
C GLY A 140 1.82 7.83 16.91
N LEU A 141 1.93 8.68 17.92
CA LEU A 141 0.80 9.45 18.43
C LEU A 141 0.46 10.53 17.40
N ILE A 142 -0.81 10.64 17.02
CA ILE A 142 -1.28 11.79 16.24
C ILE A 142 -1.36 13.00 17.16
N SER A 143 -0.63 14.07 16.82
CA SER A 143 -0.61 15.31 17.60
C SER A 143 -1.96 16.03 17.59
N GLU A 144 -2.18 16.96 18.52
CA GLU A 144 -3.45 17.72 18.63
C GLU A 144 -3.78 18.54 17.35
N ASP A 145 -2.78 18.86 16.53
CA ASP A 145 -2.93 19.50 15.22
C ASP A 145 -2.97 18.51 14.03
N GLY A 146 -3.11 17.22 14.32
CA GLY A 146 -3.33 16.15 13.32
C GLY A 146 -2.08 15.66 12.60
N LYS A 147 -0.88 16.14 12.95
CA LYS A 147 0.36 15.80 12.24
C LYS A 147 0.88 14.42 12.64
N ILE A 148 1.40 13.73 11.63
CA ILE A 148 2.05 12.44 11.71
C ILE A 148 3.51 12.64 11.31
N TYR A 149 4.46 12.17 12.11
CA TYR A 149 5.89 12.37 11.86
C TYR A 149 6.75 11.13 12.10
N LEU A 150 7.84 11.05 11.35
CA LEU A 150 8.94 10.12 11.51
C LEU A 150 10.14 10.87 12.10
N ASP A 151 10.62 10.42 13.27
CA ASP A 151 11.88 10.87 13.84
C ASP A 151 13.04 10.06 13.22
N LEU A 152 13.83 10.70 12.36
CA LEU A 152 14.98 10.05 11.74
C LEU A 152 16.10 9.78 12.75
N ASN A 153 16.24 10.59 13.80
CA ASN A 153 17.42 10.59 14.67
C ASN A 153 17.54 9.33 15.55
N LYS A 154 16.47 8.52 15.60
CA LYS A 154 16.42 7.21 16.28
C LYS A 154 16.24 6.00 15.35
N THR A 155 15.91 6.20 14.07
CA THR A 155 15.32 5.14 13.24
C THR A 155 16.20 4.63 12.11
N PHE A 156 17.39 5.19 11.85
CA PHE A 156 18.30 4.66 10.81
C PHE A 156 19.79 4.65 11.19
N GLU A 157 20.53 3.76 10.52
CA GLU A 157 22.00 3.65 10.56
C GLU A 157 22.53 3.64 9.12
N VAL A 158 23.41 4.59 8.77
CA VAL A 158 24.22 4.52 7.55
C VAL A 158 25.28 3.43 7.73
N ILE A 159 25.07 2.29 7.09
CA ILE A 159 25.98 1.15 7.16
C ILE A 159 27.25 1.38 6.32
N MET A 160 27.13 2.05 5.17
CA MET A 160 28.27 2.35 4.31
C MET A 160 27.98 3.40 3.23
N LEU A 161 29.02 4.14 2.85
CA LEU A 161 29.11 5.00 1.66
C LEU A 161 30.10 4.36 0.67
N THR A 162 29.71 4.11 -0.59
CA THR A 162 30.58 3.38 -1.56
C THR A 162 31.69 4.22 -2.21
N PHE A 163 32.04 5.38 -1.62
CA PHE A 163 33.04 6.31 -2.15
C PHE A 163 34.49 5.79 -2.17
N ALA A 164 34.81 4.80 -1.33
CA ALA A 164 36.16 4.28 -1.14
C ALA A 164 36.34 2.86 -1.73
N ALA A 165 37.59 2.42 -1.83
CA ALA A 165 37.94 1.14 -2.44
C ALA A 165 37.57 -0.07 -1.57
N THR A 166 37.83 -0.01 -0.25
CA THR A 166 37.62 -1.16 0.65
C THR A 166 36.39 -0.99 1.56
N ASP A 167 35.75 -2.10 1.93
CA ASP A 167 34.54 -2.06 2.78
C ASP A 167 34.79 -1.51 4.19
N ARG A 168 36.05 -1.49 4.66
CA ARG A 168 36.42 -0.80 5.90
C ARG A 168 36.31 0.72 5.75
N GLU A 169 36.90 1.26 4.69
CA GLU A 169 36.88 2.71 4.40
C GLU A 169 35.46 3.19 4.09
N ARG A 170 34.67 2.36 3.38
CA ARG A 170 33.24 2.61 3.10
C ARG A 170 32.38 2.68 4.37
N LYS A 171 32.69 1.87 5.39
CA LYS A 171 32.03 1.92 6.69
C LYS A 171 32.37 3.18 7.47
N ILE A 172 33.65 3.59 7.47
CA ILE A 172 34.07 4.87 8.07
C ILE A 172 33.39 6.06 7.39
N GLY A 173 33.17 6.02 6.06
CA GLY A 173 32.33 6.99 5.36
C GLY A 173 30.84 6.97 5.77
N GLY A 174 30.32 5.82 6.22
CA GLY A 174 28.99 5.71 6.82
C GLY A 174 28.94 6.27 8.25
N GLU A 175 29.94 5.96 9.08
CA GLU A 175 30.12 6.52 10.42
C GLU A 175 30.14 8.06 10.38
N PHE A 176 30.86 8.68 9.43
CA PHE A 176 30.86 10.13 9.24
C PHE A 176 29.50 10.70 8.78
N LEU A 177 28.76 10.00 7.90
CA LEU A 177 27.41 10.43 7.52
C LEU A 177 26.42 10.32 8.69
N ASN A 178 26.54 9.31 9.56
CA ASN A 178 25.72 9.20 10.77
C ASN A 178 25.90 10.43 11.68
N GLU A 179 27.14 10.87 11.93
CA GLU A 179 27.39 12.06 12.74
C GLU A 179 26.95 13.36 12.03
N TYR A 180 27.06 13.44 10.70
CA TYR A 180 26.49 14.56 9.93
C TYR A 180 24.96 14.67 10.11
N PHE A 181 24.22 13.57 9.94
CA PHE A 181 22.76 13.57 10.08
C PHE A 181 22.30 13.90 11.51
N LYS A 182 23.00 13.40 12.54
CA LYS A 182 22.76 13.76 13.95
C LYS A 182 23.03 15.24 14.26
N GLY A 183 23.90 15.89 13.47
CA GLY A 183 24.23 17.30 13.57
C GLY A 183 23.29 18.26 12.83
N LEU A 184 22.29 17.75 12.09
CA LEU A 184 21.30 18.58 11.40
C LEU A 184 20.34 19.30 12.38
N PRO A 185 19.70 20.40 11.94
CA PRO A 185 18.58 21.01 12.65
C PRO A 185 17.41 20.05 12.88
N GLU A 186 16.68 20.23 13.99
CA GLU A 186 15.56 19.36 14.40
C GLU A 186 14.43 19.31 13.34
N ASP A 187 14.15 20.42 12.67
CA ASP A 187 13.18 20.52 11.57
C ASP A 187 13.63 19.81 10.27
N GLN A 188 14.91 19.46 10.16
CA GLN A 188 15.46 18.61 9.10
C GLN A 188 15.57 17.14 9.51
N GLN A 189 15.58 16.85 10.82
CA GLN A 189 15.61 15.49 11.39
C GLN A 189 14.21 14.87 11.55
N ILE A 190 13.18 15.70 11.74
CA ILE A 190 11.78 15.26 11.81
C ILE A 190 11.16 15.31 10.41
N HIS A 191 10.48 14.26 10.00
CA HIS A 191 9.80 14.17 8.70
C HIS A 191 8.31 13.93 8.88
N VAL A 192 7.50 14.99 8.75
CA VAL A 192 6.03 14.87 8.74
C VAL A 192 5.60 14.02 7.53
N LEU A 193 4.96 12.88 7.79
CA LEU A 193 4.49 11.92 6.78
C LEU A 193 3.11 12.31 6.24
N ASN A 194 2.21 12.79 7.09
CA ASN A 194 0.96 13.44 6.69
C ASN A 194 0.39 14.38 7.79
N GLU A 195 -0.67 15.11 7.48
CA GLU A 195 -1.49 15.91 8.40
C GLU A 195 -2.97 15.54 8.22
N LEU A 196 -3.57 14.94 9.25
CA LEU A 196 -4.94 14.44 9.23
C LEU A 196 -5.93 15.45 9.81
N LYS A 197 -6.90 15.87 8.99
CA LYS A 197 -7.99 16.75 9.45
C LYS A 197 -9.01 15.96 10.26
N VAL A 198 -8.90 16.04 11.58
CA VAL A 198 -9.92 15.53 12.52
C VAL A 198 -11.26 16.22 12.21
N VAL A 199 -12.32 15.43 12.00
CA VAL A 199 -13.69 15.93 11.81
C VAL A 199 -14.57 15.27 12.88
N PRO A 200 -15.30 16.05 13.71
CA PRO A 200 -16.18 15.50 14.73
C PRO A 200 -17.26 14.57 14.15
N GLY A 201 -17.59 13.51 14.88
CA GLY A 201 -18.69 12.61 14.53
C GLY A 201 -18.37 11.50 13.52
N GLN A 202 -17.08 11.27 13.20
CA GLN A 202 -16.68 10.14 12.36
C GLN A 202 -16.02 8.99 13.15
N TYR A 203 -16.29 7.76 12.70
CA TYR A 203 -15.81 6.51 13.33
C TYR A 203 -14.37 6.12 12.95
N LEU A 204 -13.84 6.61 11.82
CA LEU A 204 -12.51 6.27 11.30
C LEU A 204 -11.45 7.34 11.59
N VAL A 205 -11.50 7.97 12.77
CA VAL A 205 -10.45 8.87 13.26
C VAL A 205 -9.34 8.03 13.89
N PRO A 206 -8.13 7.93 13.31
CA PRO A 206 -7.00 7.25 13.96
C PRO A 206 -6.50 8.06 15.18
N GLN A 207 -5.93 7.35 16.14
CA GLN A 207 -5.32 7.88 17.37
C GLN A 207 -3.83 7.51 17.43
N GLU A 208 -3.53 6.24 17.18
CA GLU A 208 -2.20 5.65 17.23
C GLU A 208 -1.98 4.77 15.99
N PHE A 209 -0.74 4.71 15.51
CA PHE A 209 -0.34 3.78 14.46
C PHE A 209 1.07 3.23 14.67
N PHE A 210 1.30 2.04 14.11
CA PHE A 210 2.56 1.31 14.16
C PHE A 210 2.99 0.93 12.75
N ILE A 211 4.17 1.40 12.33
CA ILE A 211 4.74 1.05 11.02
C ILE A 211 5.56 -0.24 11.16
N ARG A 212 5.29 -1.24 10.31
CA ARG A 212 6.04 -2.50 10.21
C ARG A 212 6.41 -2.78 8.76
N THR A 213 7.26 -3.77 8.52
CA THR A 213 7.78 -4.10 7.17
C THR A 213 7.63 -5.58 6.88
N HIS A 214 7.22 -5.95 5.67
CA HIS A 214 7.11 -7.35 5.27
C HIS A 214 7.73 -7.57 3.88
N ALA A 215 8.75 -8.42 3.79
CA ALA A 215 9.28 -8.86 2.50
C ALA A 215 8.23 -9.63 1.70
N ALA A 216 8.18 -9.44 0.38
CA ALA A 216 7.33 -10.23 -0.50
C ALA A 216 7.91 -11.65 -0.66
N PRO A 217 7.10 -12.63 -1.10
CA PRO A 217 7.61 -13.93 -1.53
C PRO A 217 8.74 -13.78 -2.57
N GLY A 218 9.91 -14.36 -2.27
CA GLY A 218 11.15 -14.20 -3.04
C GLY A 218 11.98 -12.95 -2.72
N GLY A 219 11.46 -11.97 -1.99
CA GLY A 219 12.14 -10.69 -1.70
C GLY A 219 13.49 -10.84 -0.97
N LYS A 220 13.59 -11.81 -0.06
CA LYS A 220 14.80 -12.11 0.73
C LYS A 220 15.88 -12.87 -0.03
N ASP A 221 15.58 -13.47 -1.19
CA ASP A 221 16.55 -14.26 -1.95
C ASP A 221 17.31 -13.37 -2.96
N PRO A 222 18.65 -13.22 -2.85
CA PRO A 222 19.45 -12.45 -3.81
C PRO A 222 19.43 -12.99 -5.25
N ASN A 223 18.99 -14.24 -5.44
CA ASN A 223 18.88 -14.88 -6.76
C ASN A 223 17.51 -14.66 -7.42
N SER A 224 16.53 -14.12 -6.68
CA SER A 224 15.16 -13.94 -7.18
C SER A 224 15.04 -12.68 -8.04
N ILE A 225 14.26 -12.76 -9.12
CA ILE A 225 13.81 -11.57 -9.87
C ILE A 225 12.95 -10.61 -9.02
N ARG A 226 12.45 -11.07 -7.86
CA ARG A 226 11.71 -10.27 -6.88
C ARG A 226 12.60 -9.75 -5.74
N HIS A 227 13.93 -9.87 -5.82
CA HIS A 227 14.84 -9.46 -4.74
C HIS A 227 14.59 -8.01 -4.25
N GLY A 228 14.63 -7.85 -2.93
CA GLY A 228 14.31 -6.64 -2.20
C GLY A 228 12.86 -6.18 -2.28
N ALA A 229 11.93 -6.95 -2.88
CA ALA A 229 10.51 -6.59 -2.93
C ALA A 229 9.82 -6.86 -1.58
N GLY A 230 8.82 -6.03 -1.26
CA GLY A 230 8.07 -6.09 -0.02
C GLY A 230 7.06 -4.95 0.09
N ALA A 231 6.52 -4.79 1.29
CA ALA A 231 5.53 -3.78 1.64
C ALA A 231 5.84 -3.12 2.98
N VAL A 232 5.41 -1.87 3.10
CA VAL A 232 5.17 -1.21 4.39
C VAL A 232 3.77 -1.61 4.87
N LEU A 233 3.66 -1.98 6.14
CA LEU A 233 2.41 -2.27 6.83
C LEU A 233 2.16 -1.18 7.87
N VAL A 234 0.90 -0.77 8.02
CA VAL A 234 0.47 0.24 9.00
C VAL A 234 -0.68 -0.35 9.81
N TYR A 235 -0.42 -0.64 11.08
CA TYR A 235 -1.44 -1.09 12.04
C TYR A 235 -2.00 0.15 12.72
N ILE A 236 -3.32 0.28 12.81
CA ILE A 236 -4.00 1.52 13.19
C ILE A 236 -5.04 1.25 14.27
N THR A 237 -4.99 2.08 15.31
CA THR A 237 -5.98 2.15 16.39
C THR A 237 -6.76 3.46 16.25
N THR A 238 -8.07 3.38 16.33
CA THR A 238 -9.00 4.52 16.23
C THR A 238 -9.32 5.12 17.60
N LEU A 239 -9.81 6.36 17.60
CA LEU A 239 -10.02 7.16 18.80
C LEU A 239 -10.87 6.45 19.85
N GLY A 240 -10.30 6.26 21.04
CA GLY A 240 -10.96 5.57 22.16
C GLY A 240 -11.06 4.06 22.00
N GLN A 241 -10.15 3.42 21.27
CA GLN A 241 -9.96 1.96 21.21
C GLN A 241 -8.60 1.55 21.77
N GLU A 242 -8.46 0.28 22.13
CA GLU A 242 -7.20 -0.29 22.64
C GLU A 242 -6.34 -0.86 21.50
N ASN A 243 -5.02 -0.91 21.70
CA ASN A 243 -4.07 -1.42 20.71
C ASN A 243 -4.15 -2.95 20.56
N GLY A 244 -4.07 -3.41 19.31
CA GLY A 244 -3.99 -4.83 18.99
C GLY A 244 -2.61 -5.45 19.24
N LYS A 245 -2.49 -6.74 18.95
CA LYS A 245 -1.24 -7.51 19.00
C LYS A 245 -0.66 -7.62 17.60
N ILE A 246 0.51 -7.02 17.38
CA ILE A 246 1.23 -7.10 16.10
C ILE A 246 1.76 -8.54 15.91
N ALA A 247 1.69 -9.06 14.69
CA ALA A 247 2.25 -10.36 14.33
C ALA A 247 3.77 -10.38 14.55
N VAL A 248 4.26 -11.32 15.38
CA VAL A 248 5.67 -11.36 15.79
C VAL A 248 6.55 -12.12 14.77
N LYS A 249 5.94 -12.85 13.81
CA LYS A 249 6.65 -13.50 12.71
C LYS A 249 5.96 -13.26 11.38
N ASP A 250 6.77 -13.22 10.32
CA ASP A 250 6.35 -13.31 8.91
C ASP A 250 5.53 -14.60 8.60
N GLU A 251 5.58 -15.61 9.49
CA GLU A 251 4.82 -16.86 9.39
C GLU A 251 3.39 -16.75 9.95
N ASP A 252 3.17 -15.83 10.90
CA ASP A 252 1.88 -15.67 11.60
C ASP A 252 0.87 -14.86 10.75
N GLN A 253 1.37 -14.08 9.79
CA GLN A 253 0.59 -13.21 8.90
C GLN A 253 1.20 -13.24 7.48
N PRO A 254 0.47 -13.69 6.44
CA PRO A 254 0.96 -13.74 5.07
C PRO A 254 1.13 -12.34 4.47
N TYR A 255 1.79 -12.28 3.32
CA TYR A 255 1.98 -11.03 2.58
C TYR A 255 0.64 -10.50 2.04
N LEU A 256 0.09 -9.47 2.68
CA LEU A 256 -1.32 -9.03 2.55
C LEU A 256 -1.72 -8.43 1.19
N ILE A 257 -0.79 -8.17 0.26
CA ILE A 257 -1.12 -7.59 -1.05
C ILE A 257 -1.14 -8.71 -2.12
N PRO A 258 -2.30 -9.10 -2.68
CA PRO A 258 -2.40 -10.18 -3.66
C PRO A 258 -1.62 -9.91 -4.97
N ASP A 259 -1.40 -10.95 -5.78
CA ASP A 259 -0.83 -10.79 -7.12
C ASP A 259 -1.78 -9.98 -8.01
N GLY A 260 -1.24 -9.09 -8.85
CA GLY A 260 -2.02 -8.11 -9.63
C GLY A 260 -2.30 -6.76 -8.92
N PHE A 261 -2.05 -6.63 -7.62
CA PHE A 261 -2.31 -5.41 -6.84
C PHE A 261 -1.04 -4.82 -6.18
N SER A 262 -1.05 -3.51 -5.91
CA SER A 262 0.01 -2.79 -5.19
C SER A 262 -0.41 -2.22 -3.82
N ALA A 263 -1.68 -2.35 -3.42
CA ALA A 263 -2.18 -1.97 -2.10
C ALA A 263 -3.31 -2.89 -1.59
N SER A 264 -3.49 -2.92 -0.27
CA SER A 264 -4.64 -3.57 0.38
C SER A 264 -4.91 -2.99 1.76
N MET A 265 -6.15 -3.12 2.24
CA MET A 265 -6.59 -2.76 3.59
C MET A 265 -7.44 -3.87 4.22
N LEU A 266 -7.28 -4.06 5.53
CA LEU A 266 -8.17 -4.85 6.39
C LEU A 266 -8.81 -3.94 7.44
N LEU A 267 -10.14 -3.93 7.55
CA LEU A 267 -10.87 -3.38 8.70
C LEU A 267 -11.38 -4.52 9.59
N GLY A 268 -11.07 -4.45 10.89
CA GLY A 268 -11.31 -5.55 11.82
C GLY A 268 -12.79 -5.84 12.03
N HIS A 269 -13.19 -7.11 11.93
CA HIS A 269 -14.56 -7.58 12.08
C HIS A 269 -15.25 -7.05 13.34
N ASP A 270 -14.60 -7.21 14.49
CA ASP A 270 -15.14 -6.83 15.80
C ASP A 270 -15.32 -5.31 15.92
N PHE A 271 -14.46 -4.52 15.28
CA PHE A 271 -14.57 -3.06 15.19
C PHE A 271 -15.75 -2.63 14.31
N LEU A 272 -15.92 -3.26 13.13
CA LEU A 272 -17.06 -2.99 12.24
C LEU A 272 -18.39 -3.29 12.95
N MET A 273 -18.47 -4.42 13.67
CA MET A 273 -19.60 -4.77 14.53
C MET A 273 -19.84 -3.74 15.63
N ALA A 274 -18.80 -3.40 16.41
CA ALA A 274 -18.91 -2.52 17.58
C ALA A 274 -19.19 -1.04 17.24
N ARG A 275 -18.76 -0.54 16.08
CA ARG A 275 -18.74 0.90 15.76
C ARG A 275 -19.55 1.32 14.53
N ILE A 276 -19.91 0.42 13.63
CA ILE A 276 -20.62 0.76 12.38
C ILE A 276 -21.94 0.00 12.26
N PHE A 277 -21.95 -1.32 12.47
CA PHE A 277 -23.18 -2.10 12.42
C PHE A 277 -24.05 -1.91 13.67
N SER A 278 -23.44 -1.65 14.83
CA SER A 278 -24.12 -1.19 16.05
C SER A 278 -24.95 0.08 15.83
N GLU A 279 -24.40 1.06 15.12
CA GLU A 279 -25.05 2.33 14.76
C GLU A 279 -26.14 2.11 13.70
N GLY A 280 -25.89 1.25 12.70
CA GLY A 280 -26.93 0.79 11.77
C GLY A 280 -28.13 0.17 12.51
N CYS A 281 -27.88 -0.68 13.50
CA CYS A 281 -28.95 -1.23 14.34
C CYS A 281 -29.58 -0.18 15.28
N ARG A 282 -28.86 0.87 15.71
CA ARG A 282 -29.46 2.00 16.44
C ARG A 282 -30.46 2.76 15.58
N ALA A 283 -30.19 2.93 14.28
CA ALA A 283 -31.10 3.61 13.34
C ALA A 283 -32.41 2.84 13.07
N LEU A 284 -32.47 1.54 13.43
CA LEU A 284 -33.72 0.76 13.41
C LEU A 284 -34.69 1.16 14.51
N ALA A 285 -34.18 1.65 15.65
CA ALA A 285 -35.00 2.12 16.77
C ALA A 285 -35.44 3.58 16.55
N ASP A 286 -36.45 4.02 17.30
CA ASP A 286 -36.93 5.40 17.27
C ASP A 286 -35.90 6.38 17.85
N ASP A 287 -35.98 7.66 17.48
CA ASP A 287 -35.14 8.69 18.10
C ASP A 287 -35.49 8.87 19.59
N GLY A 288 -34.49 9.11 20.43
CA GLY A 288 -34.62 9.21 21.87
C GLY A 288 -35.01 7.92 22.62
N SER A 289 -35.30 6.81 21.94
CA SER A 289 -35.56 5.52 22.61
C SER A 289 -34.31 4.98 23.31
N GLU A 290 -34.51 4.16 24.36
CA GLU A 290 -33.45 3.27 24.83
C GLU A 290 -32.98 2.36 23.68
N TYR A 291 -31.68 2.09 23.67
CA TYR A 291 -31.04 1.13 22.77
C TYR A 291 -29.82 0.55 23.49
N ASP A 292 -29.62 -0.75 23.33
CA ASP A 292 -28.52 -1.50 23.96
C ASP A 292 -28.24 -2.76 23.13
N PHE A 293 -26.99 -3.25 23.14
CA PHE A 293 -26.56 -4.39 22.34
C PHE A 293 -25.35 -5.11 22.96
N GLU A 294 -25.13 -6.35 22.55
CA GLU A 294 -23.93 -7.13 22.89
C GLU A 294 -23.33 -7.81 21.65
N LEU A 295 -22.04 -8.15 21.74
CA LEU A 295 -21.34 -8.96 20.74
C LEU A 295 -21.23 -10.40 21.24
N VAL A 296 -21.99 -11.29 20.61
CA VAL A 296 -22.02 -12.72 20.94
C VAL A 296 -20.84 -13.40 20.26
N SER A 297 -20.01 -14.06 21.06
CA SER A 297 -18.80 -14.76 20.60
C SER A 297 -18.97 -16.27 20.69
N TYR A 298 -18.59 -17.02 19.65
CA TYR A 298 -18.63 -18.49 19.65
C TYR A 298 -17.40 -19.12 20.33
N GLN A 299 -16.27 -18.40 20.32
CA GLN A 299 -15.03 -18.73 21.02
C GLN A 299 -14.41 -17.46 21.58
N GLU A 300 -13.46 -17.59 22.52
CA GLU A 300 -12.78 -16.47 23.16
C GLU A 300 -12.06 -15.59 22.11
N GLY A 301 -12.45 -14.32 22.00
CA GLY A 301 -11.93 -13.39 20.98
C GLY A 301 -12.45 -13.64 19.55
N ILE A 302 -13.58 -14.33 19.38
CA ILE A 302 -14.20 -14.62 18.07
C ILE A 302 -15.68 -14.23 18.12
N VAL A 303 -15.98 -12.98 17.74
CA VAL A 303 -17.36 -12.49 17.54
C VAL A 303 -18.02 -13.24 16.38
N ASP A 304 -19.24 -13.73 16.60
CA ASP A 304 -20.07 -14.48 15.65
C ASP A 304 -21.23 -13.61 15.13
N HIS A 305 -21.89 -12.89 16.03
CA HIS A 305 -22.94 -11.93 15.68
C HIS A 305 -23.14 -10.87 16.76
N MET A 306 -23.75 -9.76 16.38
CA MET A 306 -24.31 -8.80 17.33
C MET A 306 -25.76 -9.18 17.67
N ARG A 307 -26.13 -9.11 18.95
CA ARG A 307 -27.51 -9.23 19.43
C ARG A 307 -27.95 -7.88 20.01
N VAL A 308 -29.07 -7.36 19.53
CA VAL A 308 -29.70 -6.18 20.14
C VAL A 308 -30.39 -6.63 21.43
N LEU A 309 -30.30 -5.81 22.48
CA LEU A 309 -30.84 -6.06 23.81
C LEU A 309 -31.99 -5.12 24.17
N ARG A 310 -32.01 -3.90 23.60
CA ARG A 310 -33.12 -2.93 23.74
C ARG A 310 -33.32 -2.14 22.46
N GLY A 311 -34.55 -1.69 22.25
CA GLY A 311 -34.94 -0.80 21.15
C GLY A 311 -36.39 -1.03 20.76
N VAL A 312 -37.03 -0.01 20.19
CA VAL A 312 -38.38 -0.10 19.64
C VAL A 312 -38.45 0.70 18.33
N ALA A 313 -39.12 0.15 17.34
CA ALA A 313 -39.47 0.81 16.09
C ALA A 313 -40.98 1.06 16.07
N SER A 314 -41.39 2.32 16.09
CA SER A 314 -42.80 2.71 16.07
C SER A 314 -43.21 3.27 14.71
N GLY A 315 -44.50 3.55 14.54
CA GLY A 315 -44.98 4.33 13.39
C GLY A 315 -46.44 4.76 13.55
N PRO A 316 -46.95 5.57 12.60
CA PRO A 316 -48.31 6.09 12.66
C PRO A 316 -49.37 4.97 12.63
N ASP A 317 -50.55 5.25 13.17
CA ASP A 317 -51.73 4.37 13.08
C ASP A 317 -52.03 4.00 11.60
N ILE A 318 -52.54 2.80 11.36
CA ILE A 318 -52.97 2.34 10.03
C ILE A 318 -54.50 2.35 10.00
N THR A 319 -55.09 3.08 9.05
CA THR A 319 -56.54 3.17 8.86
C THR A 319 -56.95 2.76 7.45
N GLY A 320 -58.07 2.03 7.34
CA GLY A 320 -58.71 1.67 6.08
C GLY A 320 -60.16 1.23 6.28
N SER A 321 -60.75 0.56 5.29
CA SER A 321 -62.10 0.03 5.33
C SER A 321 -62.24 -1.19 4.42
N SER A 322 -63.34 -1.94 4.56
CA SER A 322 -63.58 -3.20 3.87
C SER A 322 -65.07 -3.40 3.57
N ALA A 323 -65.51 -4.62 3.22
CA ALA A 323 -66.91 -4.94 3.01
C ALA A 323 -67.70 -4.97 4.34
N THR A 324 -67.19 -5.69 5.34
CA THR A 324 -67.81 -5.81 6.67
C THR A 324 -67.55 -4.59 7.56
N PHE A 325 -66.38 -3.96 7.43
CA PHE A 325 -65.95 -2.88 8.31
C PHE A 325 -65.95 -1.52 7.59
N LYS A 326 -66.78 -0.60 8.08
CA LYS A 326 -66.85 0.81 7.68
C LYS A 326 -65.53 1.54 7.90
N GLU A 327 -64.85 1.20 9.00
CA GLU A 327 -63.49 1.66 9.32
C GLU A 327 -62.76 0.56 10.10
N ILE A 328 -61.48 0.36 9.79
CA ILE A 328 -60.51 -0.46 10.54
C ILE A 328 -59.33 0.44 10.85
N THR A 329 -59.05 0.68 12.13
CA THR A 329 -57.94 1.53 12.59
C THR A 329 -57.07 0.76 13.61
N ALA A 330 -55.85 0.43 13.20
CA ALA A 330 -54.83 -0.22 14.02
C ALA A 330 -53.89 0.81 14.65
N ARG A 331 -53.82 0.79 15.98
CA ARG A 331 -53.09 1.75 16.81
C ARG A 331 -52.02 1.07 17.67
N VAL A 332 -51.15 1.88 18.28
CA VAL A 332 -50.06 1.41 19.15
C VAL A 332 -49.11 0.48 18.37
N LEU A 333 -48.75 0.91 17.15
CA LEU A 333 -47.92 0.14 16.23
C LEU A 333 -46.44 0.29 16.57
N ALA A 334 -46.05 -0.31 17.70
CA ALA A 334 -44.69 -0.39 18.22
C ALA A 334 -44.15 -1.83 18.08
N PHE A 335 -42.95 -1.97 17.53
CA PHE A 335 -42.28 -3.24 17.27
C PHE A 335 -40.94 -3.26 18.03
N PRO A 336 -40.83 -4.00 19.14
CA PRO A 336 -39.56 -4.14 19.84
C PRO A 336 -38.46 -4.70 18.91
N LEU A 337 -37.24 -4.21 19.06
CA LEU A 337 -36.06 -4.83 18.44
C LEU A 337 -35.61 -6.04 19.26
N ALA A 338 -35.73 -5.96 20.58
CA ALA A 338 -35.48 -7.06 21.50
C ALA A 338 -36.37 -6.94 22.76
N ASP A 339 -36.80 -8.10 23.26
CA ASP A 339 -37.60 -8.31 24.48
C ASP A 339 -37.57 -9.83 24.83
N ASP A 340 -38.22 -10.29 25.90
CA ASP A 340 -38.25 -11.73 26.27
C ASP A 340 -38.70 -12.65 25.12
N ASP A 341 -39.67 -12.21 24.30
CA ASP A 341 -40.22 -12.93 23.13
C ASP A 341 -39.71 -12.40 21.77
N VAL A 342 -38.80 -11.42 21.75
CA VAL A 342 -38.40 -10.69 20.52
C VAL A 342 -36.89 -10.66 20.36
N VAL A 343 -36.39 -11.02 19.17
CA VAL A 343 -34.96 -11.10 18.89
C VAL A 343 -34.61 -10.48 17.54
N LEU A 344 -33.71 -9.50 17.57
CA LEU A 344 -32.95 -9.00 16.43
C LEU A 344 -31.48 -9.39 16.59
N THR A 345 -30.92 -10.05 15.57
CA THR A 345 -29.48 -10.29 15.45
C THR A 345 -28.92 -9.80 14.13
N CYS A 346 -27.76 -9.17 14.17
CA CYS A 346 -26.97 -8.82 12.99
C CYS A 346 -25.81 -9.81 12.87
N LYS A 347 -25.90 -10.69 11.88
CA LYS A 347 -24.97 -11.79 11.62
C LYS A 347 -24.08 -11.49 10.43
N PHE A 348 -22.97 -12.21 10.34
CA PHE A 348 -22.06 -12.09 9.21
C PHE A 348 -21.65 -13.46 8.65
N SER A 349 -21.80 -13.65 7.33
CA SER A 349 -21.48 -14.90 6.64
C SER A 349 -21.37 -14.68 5.13
N ASP A 350 -20.40 -15.33 4.47
CA ASP A 350 -20.30 -15.41 3.00
C ASP A 350 -20.46 -14.06 2.29
N ASP A 351 -19.61 -13.09 2.68
CA ASP A 351 -19.56 -11.73 2.14
C ASP A 351 -20.86 -10.89 2.35
N ARG A 352 -21.85 -11.41 3.11
CA ARG A 352 -23.15 -10.78 3.42
C ARG A 352 -23.36 -10.47 4.90
N ILE A 353 -23.75 -9.23 5.20
CA ILE A 353 -24.27 -8.80 6.51
C ILE A 353 -25.76 -9.15 6.53
N THR A 354 -26.27 -9.82 7.57
CA THR A 354 -27.65 -10.30 7.60
C THR A 354 -28.35 -10.01 8.93
N LEU A 355 -29.43 -9.24 8.86
CA LEU A 355 -30.36 -9.02 9.96
C LEU A 355 -31.41 -10.14 9.98
N ASP A 356 -31.51 -10.86 11.09
CA ASP A 356 -32.62 -11.77 11.42
C ASP A 356 -33.45 -11.13 12.54
N TRP A 357 -34.65 -10.66 12.21
CA TRP A 357 -35.60 -10.05 13.15
C TRP A 357 -36.88 -10.88 13.21
N LYS A 358 -37.19 -11.39 14.41
CA LYS A 358 -38.39 -12.18 14.67
C LYS A 358 -38.96 -11.85 16.04
N GLY A 359 -40.27 -11.91 16.15
CA GLY A 359 -40.94 -11.58 17.40
C GLY A 359 -42.44 -11.46 17.27
N PHE A 360 -42.98 -10.77 18.26
CA PHE A 360 -44.40 -10.62 18.55
C PHE A 360 -44.62 -9.22 19.14
N SER A 361 -45.76 -8.60 18.83
CA SER A 361 -46.21 -7.36 19.46
C SER A 361 -47.74 -7.31 19.49
N ARG A 362 -48.29 -6.55 20.44
CA ARG A 362 -49.72 -6.30 20.55
C ARG A 362 -50.06 -4.92 20.01
N LEU A 363 -50.95 -4.90 19.03
CA LEU A 363 -51.55 -3.69 18.48
C LEU A 363 -53.02 -3.59 18.91
N ARG A 364 -53.56 -2.37 18.94
CA ARG A 364 -54.96 -2.13 19.34
C ARG A 364 -55.80 -1.88 18.10
N LEU A 365 -56.79 -2.74 17.86
CA LEU A 365 -57.73 -2.58 16.76
C LEU A 365 -59.00 -1.88 17.25
N THR A 366 -59.29 -0.73 16.66
CA THR A 366 -60.61 -0.12 16.65
C THR A 366 -61.26 -0.44 15.31
N VAL A 367 -62.43 -1.09 15.31
CA VAL A 367 -63.21 -1.35 14.08
C VAL A 367 -64.64 -0.84 14.23
N PHE A 368 -65.19 -0.32 13.15
CA PHE A 368 -66.60 0.05 13.02
C PHE A 368 -67.23 -0.83 11.95
N LEU A 369 -68.30 -1.53 12.28
CA LEU A 369 -69.11 -2.28 11.32
C LEU A 369 -69.95 -1.33 10.46
N GLN A 370 -70.48 -1.80 9.32
CA GLN A 370 -71.38 -0.99 8.46
C GLN A 370 -72.67 -0.50 9.14
N ASN A 371 -73.00 -1.04 10.32
CA ASN A 371 -74.14 -0.62 11.15
C ASN A 371 -73.75 0.34 12.30
N ASP A 372 -72.57 0.96 12.22
CA ASP A 372 -71.99 1.87 13.23
C ASP A 372 -71.71 1.23 14.61
N GLN A 373 -71.73 -0.10 14.73
CA GLN A 373 -71.23 -0.77 15.93
C GLN A 373 -69.69 -0.73 15.97
N MET A 374 -69.15 -0.08 17.00
CA MET A 374 -67.73 -0.04 17.34
C MET A 374 -67.32 -1.31 18.11
N GLN A 375 -66.14 -1.86 17.83
CA GLN A 375 -65.40 -2.78 18.70
C GLN A 375 -63.97 -2.26 18.88
N ASP A 376 -63.40 -2.46 20.06
CA ASP A 376 -62.04 -2.02 20.43
C ASP A 376 -61.36 -3.14 21.24
N PHE A 377 -60.30 -3.72 20.69
CA PHE A 377 -59.68 -4.93 21.23
C PHE A 377 -58.18 -5.01 20.91
N TRP A 378 -57.47 -5.86 21.65
CA TRP A 378 -56.06 -6.16 21.39
C TRP A 378 -55.95 -7.29 20.37
N ALA A 379 -55.12 -7.08 19.35
CA ALA A 379 -54.75 -8.07 18.37
C ALA A 379 -53.23 -8.26 18.36
N ASP A 380 -52.82 -9.45 17.93
CA ASP A 380 -51.45 -9.92 18.00
C ASP A 380 -50.82 -9.90 16.60
N ALA A 381 -49.63 -9.30 16.45
CA ALA A 381 -48.84 -9.33 15.23
C ALA A 381 -47.54 -10.12 15.48
N SER A 382 -47.27 -11.12 14.65
CA SER A 382 -46.08 -11.98 14.74
C SER A 382 -45.28 -11.98 13.44
N TRP A 383 -43.98 -11.75 13.51
CA TRP A 383 -43.11 -11.61 12.32
C TRP A 383 -41.83 -12.46 12.41
N HIS A 384 -41.27 -12.75 11.24
CA HIS A 384 -39.91 -13.25 11.02
C HIS A 384 -39.49 -12.76 9.64
N ILE A 385 -38.64 -11.75 9.61
CA ILE A 385 -38.10 -11.10 8.41
C ILE A 385 -36.58 -11.19 8.45
N ILE A 386 -35.97 -11.54 7.31
CA ILE A 386 -34.52 -11.54 7.16
C ILE A 386 -34.14 -10.59 6.04
N ARG A 387 -33.20 -9.69 6.30
CA ARG A 387 -32.66 -8.74 5.31
C ARG A 387 -31.14 -8.80 5.28
N SER A 388 -30.60 -9.03 4.09
CA SER A 388 -29.16 -9.08 3.84
C SER A 388 -28.69 -7.86 3.08
N PHE A 389 -27.44 -7.48 3.34
CA PHE A 389 -26.73 -6.36 2.74
C PHE A 389 -25.33 -6.83 2.30
N GLU A 390 -24.83 -6.28 1.21
CA GLU A 390 -23.45 -6.44 0.78
C GLU A 390 -22.72 -5.08 0.84
N PRO A 391 -21.43 -5.03 1.20
CA PRO A 391 -20.64 -3.81 1.06
C PRO A 391 -20.40 -3.52 -0.43
N ARG A 392 -20.61 -2.27 -0.85
CA ARG A 392 -20.20 -1.78 -2.18
C ARG A 392 -19.32 -0.56 -2.05
N LEU A 393 -18.20 -0.60 -2.75
CA LEU A 393 -17.22 0.46 -2.88
C LEU A 393 -17.57 1.36 -4.07
N ASP A 394 -17.65 2.67 -3.85
CA ASP A 394 -17.46 3.66 -4.92
C ASP A 394 -15.97 3.98 -5.04
N SER A 395 -15.34 3.49 -6.12
CA SER A 395 -13.91 3.70 -6.39
C SER A 395 -13.56 5.13 -6.82
N ALA A 396 -14.53 5.99 -7.12
CA ALA A 396 -14.31 7.40 -7.43
C ALA A 396 -14.23 8.27 -6.16
N THR A 397 -14.96 7.92 -5.10
CA THR A 397 -14.97 8.67 -3.82
C THR A 397 -14.22 7.97 -2.69
N GLY A 398 -13.93 6.67 -2.81
CA GLY A 398 -13.32 5.86 -1.75
C GLY A 398 -14.29 5.47 -0.64
N MET A 399 -15.59 5.72 -0.83
CA MET A 399 -16.64 5.45 0.14
C MET A 399 -17.12 3.99 0.02
N VAL A 400 -17.29 3.30 1.16
CA VAL A 400 -18.05 2.04 1.21
C VAL A 400 -19.43 2.30 1.80
N SER A 401 -20.42 1.72 1.13
CA SER A 401 -21.84 1.77 1.47
C SER A 401 -22.39 0.36 1.64
N LEU A 402 -23.42 0.18 2.47
CA LEU A 402 -24.13 -1.10 2.59
C LEU A 402 -25.37 -1.10 1.68
N VAL A 403 -25.38 -1.98 0.68
CA VAL A 403 -26.49 -2.09 -0.28
C VAL A 403 -27.34 -3.31 0.06
N ALA A 404 -28.64 -3.09 0.25
CA ALA A 404 -29.60 -4.16 0.50
C ALA A 404 -29.75 -5.08 -0.72
N LEU A 405 -29.92 -6.38 -0.47
CA LEU A 405 -30.14 -7.38 -1.51
C LEU A 405 -31.64 -7.58 -1.77
N ASP A 406 -32.03 -7.68 -3.04
CA ASP A 406 -33.42 -7.94 -3.45
C ASP A 406 -33.95 -9.30 -2.93
N GLU A 407 -33.04 -10.23 -2.61
CA GLU A 407 -33.29 -11.53 -1.97
C GLU A 407 -33.67 -11.40 -0.47
N THR A 408 -34.66 -10.58 -0.14
CA THR A 408 -35.11 -10.32 1.25
C THR A 408 -36.40 -11.10 1.59
N PRO A 409 -36.32 -12.34 2.13
CA PRO A 409 -37.50 -13.13 2.47
C PRO A 409 -38.15 -12.66 3.78
N MET A 410 -39.37 -12.11 3.68
CA MET A 410 -40.33 -12.20 4.77
C MET A 410 -40.75 -13.67 4.92
N LYS A 411 -40.19 -14.37 5.91
CA LYS A 411 -40.50 -15.78 6.19
C LYS A 411 -41.86 -15.95 6.87
N ARG A 412 -42.30 -14.94 7.61
CA ARG A 412 -43.63 -14.86 8.24
C ARG A 412 -43.97 -13.41 8.54
N LEU A 413 -45.21 -13.04 8.21
CA LEU A 413 -46.04 -12.15 9.01
C LEU A 413 -47.33 -12.91 9.30
N LYS A 414 -47.95 -12.63 10.45
CA LYS A 414 -49.34 -12.99 10.73
C LYS A 414 -49.91 -12.07 11.80
N VAL A 415 -51.03 -11.42 11.48
CA VAL A 415 -51.93 -10.74 12.44
C VAL A 415 -53.01 -11.73 12.90
N SER A 416 -53.48 -11.60 14.14
CA SER A 416 -54.49 -12.50 14.72
C SER A 416 -55.32 -11.78 15.80
N PRO A 417 -56.60 -12.13 16.02
CA PRO A 417 -57.53 -11.36 16.86
C PRO A 417 -57.24 -11.39 18.38
N GLY A 418 -56.13 -11.97 18.82
CA GLY A 418 -55.87 -12.24 20.23
C GLY A 418 -56.92 -13.17 20.83
N VAL A 419 -57.33 -12.89 22.08
CA VAL A 419 -58.49 -13.52 22.72
C VAL A 419 -59.69 -12.59 22.57
N HIS A 420 -60.64 -12.96 21.71
CA HIS A 420 -61.80 -12.14 21.37
C HIS A 420 -63.00 -13.01 20.99
N ASP A 421 -64.20 -12.67 21.47
CA ASP A 421 -65.40 -13.53 21.44
C ASP A 421 -66.56 -12.99 20.57
N TYR A 422 -66.38 -11.87 19.85
CA TYR A 422 -67.46 -11.26 19.04
C TYR A 422 -67.51 -11.87 17.62
N PRO A 423 -68.56 -12.65 17.26
CA PRO A 423 -68.53 -13.44 16.02
C PRO A 423 -68.32 -12.63 14.73
N PRO A 424 -68.94 -11.45 14.51
CA PRO A 424 -68.71 -10.67 13.29
C PRO A 424 -67.25 -10.23 13.08
N VAL A 425 -66.46 -10.09 14.15
CA VAL A 425 -65.01 -9.81 14.05
C VAL A 425 -64.20 -11.08 13.78
N ILE A 426 -64.58 -12.20 14.39
CA ILE A 426 -63.90 -13.50 14.21
C ILE A 426 -64.13 -14.05 12.78
N GLU A 427 -65.39 -14.06 12.34
CA GLU A 427 -65.83 -14.62 11.05
C GLU A 427 -65.23 -13.85 9.86
N ASN A 428 -65.04 -12.54 9.99
CA ASN A 428 -64.57 -11.65 8.93
C ASN A 428 -63.14 -11.11 9.18
N PHE A 429 -62.37 -11.71 10.09
CA PHE A 429 -61.01 -11.25 10.42
C PHE A 429 -60.05 -11.26 9.21
N GLY A 430 -60.35 -12.05 8.17
CA GLY A 430 -59.62 -12.02 6.90
C GLY A 430 -59.58 -10.62 6.26
N GLU A 431 -60.67 -9.85 6.33
CA GLU A 431 -60.71 -8.48 5.81
C GLU A 431 -59.78 -7.52 6.58
N ILE A 432 -59.48 -7.84 7.85
CA ILE A 432 -58.54 -7.10 8.68
C ILE A 432 -57.10 -7.51 8.34
N THR A 433 -56.82 -8.80 8.13
CA THR A 433 -55.48 -9.25 7.70
C THR A 433 -55.13 -8.74 6.31
N ASP A 434 -56.07 -8.77 5.36
CA ASP A 434 -55.87 -8.31 3.97
C ASP A 434 -55.53 -6.81 3.91
N LEU A 435 -56.06 -6.00 4.83
CA LEU A 435 -55.73 -4.57 4.95
C LEU A 435 -54.38 -4.34 5.65
N LEU A 436 -54.14 -5.04 6.78
CA LEU A 436 -53.02 -4.72 7.67
C LEU A 436 -51.72 -5.40 7.28
N GLU A 437 -51.75 -6.66 6.86
CA GLU A 437 -50.52 -7.43 6.62
C GLU A 437 -49.65 -6.83 5.50
N PRO A 438 -50.17 -6.34 4.36
CA PRO A 438 -49.33 -5.67 3.35
C PRO A 438 -48.67 -4.38 3.86
N GLN A 439 -49.37 -3.59 4.68
CA GLN A 439 -48.87 -2.31 5.20
C GLN A 439 -47.86 -2.51 6.34
N LEU A 440 -48.09 -3.50 7.21
CA LEU A 440 -47.13 -3.92 8.23
C LEU A 440 -45.89 -4.56 7.58
N THR A 441 -46.08 -5.34 6.52
CA THR A 441 -44.98 -5.89 5.71
C THR A 441 -44.06 -4.79 5.20
N GLN A 442 -44.62 -3.78 4.52
CA GLN A 442 -43.85 -2.63 4.05
C GLN A 442 -43.13 -1.91 5.20
N ARG A 443 -43.80 -1.64 6.32
CA ARG A 443 -43.19 -0.97 7.50
C ARG A 443 -42.03 -1.75 8.11
N LEU A 444 -42.12 -3.09 8.16
CA LEU A 444 -41.02 -3.93 8.68
C LEU A 444 -39.84 -3.97 7.70
N PHE A 445 -40.08 -3.98 6.38
CA PHE A 445 -39.03 -3.80 5.38
C PHE A 445 -38.37 -2.41 5.51
N ASP A 446 -39.15 -1.33 5.56
CA ASP A 446 -38.67 0.05 5.67
C ASP A 446 -37.89 0.28 6.96
N THR A 447 -38.35 -0.30 8.08
CA THR A 447 -37.60 -0.30 9.34
C THR A 447 -36.21 -0.90 9.14
N LEU A 448 -36.10 -2.10 8.56
CA LEU A 448 -34.80 -2.70 8.29
C LEU A 448 -33.97 -1.96 7.23
N ALA A 449 -34.58 -1.12 6.37
CA ALA A 449 -33.82 -0.29 5.41
C ALA A 449 -32.94 0.75 6.12
N ARG A 450 -33.37 1.25 7.29
CA ARG A 450 -32.61 2.25 8.07
C ARG A 450 -31.24 1.76 8.53
N PHE A 451 -30.99 0.44 8.57
CA PHE A 451 -29.69 -0.13 8.89
C PHE A 451 -28.55 0.41 8.01
N SER A 452 -28.82 0.60 6.72
CA SER A 452 -27.85 1.15 5.78
C SER A 452 -27.65 2.66 5.90
N GLU A 453 -28.44 3.40 6.68
CA GLU A 453 -28.34 4.88 6.72
C GLU A 453 -27.04 5.38 7.41
N PRO A 454 -26.70 5.00 8.67
CA PRO A 454 -25.43 5.42 9.28
C PRO A 454 -24.22 4.74 8.62
N ALA A 455 -24.40 3.50 8.16
CA ALA A 455 -23.38 2.70 7.49
C ALA A 455 -23.26 2.97 5.98
N SER A 456 -23.95 3.98 5.45
CA SER A 456 -23.93 4.35 4.02
C SER A 456 -22.61 4.97 3.57
N ALA A 457 -21.81 5.48 4.50
CA ALA A 457 -20.75 6.43 4.24
C ALA A 457 -19.47 6.13 5.05
N ILE A 458 -18.92 4.93 4.89
CA ILE A 458 -17.61 4.58 5.47
C ILE A 458 -16.51 5.31 4.67
N ASP A 459 -15.99 6.40 5.23
CA ASP A 459 -14.92 7.27 4.68
C ASP A 459 -13.52 6.63 4.86
N ILE A 460 -13.25 5.60 4.05
CA ILE A 460 -12.01 4.81 4.13
C ILE A 460 -10.78 5.57 3.60
N PHE A 461 -11.02 6.63 2.81
CA PHE A 461 -9.98 7.51 2.26
C PHE A 461 -9.01 8.04 3.33
N ARG A 462 -9.52 8.34 4.53
CA ARG A 462 -8.72 8.84 5.67
C ARG A 462 -7.65 7.87 6.14
N LEU A 463 -7.98 6.58 6.20
CA LEU A 463 -7.05 5.53 6.62
C LEU A 463 -6.03 5.20 5.52
N ASN A 464 -6.44 5.31 4.24
CA ASN A 464 -5.54 5.19 3.08
C ASN A 464 -4.56 6.36 2.92
N SER A 465 -4.74 7.47 3.64
CA SER A 465 -3.90 8.67 3.55
C SER A 465 -2.78 8.73 4.61
N ILE A 466 -2.79 7.86 5.62
CA ILE A 466 -2.02 8.03 6.87
C ILE A 466 -0.50 8.24 6.67
N LEU A 467 0.14 7.58 5.70
CA LEU A 467 1.59 7.67 5.49
C LEU A 467 2.05 8.82 4.58
N PHE A 468 1.16 9.48 3.83
CA PHE A 468 1.56 10.22 2.64
C PHE A 468 0.85 11.57 2.52
N ARG A 469 1.62 12.65 2.35
CA ARG A 469 1.11 13.99 2.05
C ARG A 469 0.56 14.09 0.62
N GLY A 470 -0.34 15.06 0.45
CA GLY A 470 -0.98 15.39 -0.82
C GLY A 470 -2.01 14.33 -1.23
N ASP A 471 -2.48 14.42 -2.48
CA ASP A 471 -3.51 13.52 -3.00
C ASP A 471 -2.97 12.10 -3.34
N ASN A 472 -1.87 11.64 -2.75
CA ASN A 472 -1.17 10.39 -3.11
C ASN A 472 -1.81 9.12 -2.51
N VAL A 473 -3.07 8.83 -2.86
CA VAL A 473 -3.91 7.86 -2.14
C VAL A 473 -4.17 6.56 -2.91
N VAL A 474 -4.45 5.50 -2.15
CA VAL A 474 -4.89 4.20 -2.68
C VAL A 474 -6.21 4.34 -3.44
N VAL A 475 -6.17 4.05 -4.74
CA VAL A 475 -7.37 3.81 -5.54
C VAL A 475 -7.80 2.38 -5.26
N LEU A 476 -8.72 2.25 -4.32
CA LEU A 476 -9.42 0.99 -4.06
C LEU A 476 -10.23 0.60 -5.31
N LYS A 477 -10.21 -0.70 -5.63
CA LYS A 477 -10.83 -1.28 -6.82
C LYS A 477 -11.99 -2.21 -6.48
N ASP A 478 -11.89 -2.92 -5.37
CA ASP A 478 -12.86 -3.92 -4.94
C ASP A 478 -12.94 -3.98 -3.41
N VAL A 479 -14.06 -4.51 -2.91
CA VAL A 479 -14.32 -4.72 -1.48
C VAL A 479 -14.94 -6.10 -1.27
N HIS A 480 -14.37 -6.84 -0.34
CA HIS A 480 -14.87 -8.12 0.11
C HIS A 480 -15.04 -8.10 1.64
N GLN A 481 -15.81 -9.02 2.17
CA GLN A 481 -15.98 -9.19 3.61
C GLN A 481 -15.90 -10.69 3.95
N PRO A 482 -14.75 -11.36 3.71
CA PRO A 482 -14.57 -12.76 4.08
C PRO A 482 -14.73 -12.98 5.60
N ARG A 483 -14.32 -11.99 6.42
CA ARG A 483 -14.75 -11.82 7.81
C ARG A 483 -14.45 -10.39 8.29
N ASP A 484 -13.17 -10.02 8.26
CA ASP A 484 -12.73 -8.62 8.20
C ASP A 484 -13.14 -8.02 6.85
N MET A 485 -13.27 -6.69 6.75
CA MET A 485 -13.48 -6.04 5.46
C MET A 485 -12.13 -5.97 4.75
N PHE A 486 -12.00 -6.64 3.62
CA PHE A 486 -10.78 -6.66 2.82
C PHE A 486 -10.97 -5.84 1.57
N LEU A 487 -10.25 -4.73 1.47
CA LEU A 487 -10.30 -3.82 0.33
C LEU A 487 -8.97 -3.90 -0.42
N ILE A 488 -9.04 -3.99 -1.74
CA ILE A 488 -7.87 -4.18 -2.60
C ILE A 488 -7.81 -3.08 -3.64
N GLY A 489 -6.60 -2.70 -4.05
CA GLY A 489 -6.43 -1.60 -4.97
C GLY A 489 -5.00 -1.43 -5.46
N ASP A 490 -4.75 -0.26 -6.03
CA ASP A 490 -3.40 0.20 -6.33
C ASP A 490 -3.16 1.54 -5.65
N VAL A 491 -1.95 1.74 -5.12
CA VAL A 491 -1.54 3.10 -4.73
C VAL A 491 -1.46 3.92 -6.01
N SER A 492 -2.29 4.95 -6.14
CA SER A 492 -2.12 5.94 -7.20
C SER A 492 -1.27 7.07 -6.63
N PRO A 493 -0.25 7.59 -7.35
CA PRO A 493 0.39 8.86 -7.00
C PRO A 493 -0.54 10.08 -7.23
N SER A 494 -1.87 9.88 -7.15
CA SER A 494 -2.90 10.88 -7.42
C SER A 494 -4.34 10.32 -7.22
N LEU A 495 -5.10 10.93 -6.31
CA LEU A 495 -6.51 11.30 -6.48
C LEU A 495 -6.66 12.62 -7.26
N THR A 496 -5.54 13.34 -7.49
CA THR A 496 -5.47 14.25 -8.65
C THR A 496 -5.90 13.50 -9.91
N HIS A 497 -6.40 14.22 -10.91
CA HIS A 497 -6.92 13.60 -12.14
C HIS A 497 -5.93 12.69 -12.91
N PHE A 498 -4.62 12.74 -12.64
CA PHE A 498 -3.61 11.97 -13.38
C PHE A 498 -2.28 11.79 -12.63
N SER A 499 -1.56 10.74 -13.01
CA SER A 499 -0.12 10.58 -12.72
C SER A 499 0.76 10.86 -13.95
N ILE A 500 1.98 11.37 -13.78
CA ILE A 500 2.97 11.62 -14.84
C ILE A 500 3.85 10.38 -15.01
N THR A 501 4.17 10.03 -16.25
CA THR A 501 5.17 9.00 -16.58
C THR A 501 6.10 9.50 -17.71
N PRO A 502 7.43 9.35 -17.60
CA PRO A 502 8.21 8.86 -16.44
C PRO A 502 8.22 9.86 -15.27
N MET A 503 8.65 9.41 -14.08
CA MET A 503 8.79 10.28 -12.87
C MET A 503 10.23 10.73 -12.57
N ASP A 504 11.24 9.91 -12.90
CA ASP A 504 12.68 10.22 -12.82
C ASP A 504 13.31 9.67 -14.10
N GLU A 505 13.99 10.50 -14.87
CA GLU A 505 14.54 10.14 -16.19
C GLU A 505 15.94 10.76 -16.40
N LYS A 506 16.81 10.06 -17.14
CA LYS A 506 18.21 10.49 -17.36
C LYS A 506 18.48 10.67 -18.84
N VAL A 507 18.93 11.86 -19.23
CA VAL A 507 19.02 12.26 -20.65
C VAL A 507 20.36 12.94 -20.96
N GLY A 508 20.85 12.77 -22.19
CA GLY A 508 21.99 13.55 -22.69
C GLY A 508 21.58 14.97 -23.13
N PRO A 509 22.54 15.85 -23.45
CA PRO A 509 22.26 17.19 -23.96
C PRO A 509 21.52 17.12 -25.31
N GLU A 510 20.61 18.06 -25.56
CA GLU A 510 19.70 18.08 -26.73
C GLU A 510 18.77 16.85 -26.88
N GLY A 511 18.84 15.86 -25.96
CA GLY A 511 17.94 14.72 -25.93
C GLY A 511 16.52 15.08 -25.48
N GLN A 512 15.55 14.20 -25.77
CA GLN A 512 14.14 14.44 -25.52
C GLN A 512 13.50 13.38 -24.62
N VAL A 513 12.59 13.82 -23.75
CA VAL A 513 11.76 12.97 -22.89
C VAL A 513 10.29 13.30 -23.19
N THR A 514 9.48 12.28 -23.50
CA THR A 514 8.04 12.47 -23.74
C THR A 514 7.25 12.07 -22.50
N PHE A 515 6.79 13.05 -21.74
CA PHE A 515 5.92 12.86 -20.60
C PHE A 515 4.48 12.62 -21.03
N LYS A 516 3.76 11.80 -20.26
CA LYS A 516 2.34 11.50 -20.46
C LYS A 516 1.61 11.49 -19.14
N THR A 517 0.32 11.83 -19.19
CA THR A 517 -0.62 11.67 -18.08
C THR A 517 -1.24 10.26 -18.12
N VAL A 518 -1.41 9.64 -16.95
CA VAL A 518 -1.96 8.30 -16.73
C VAL A 518 -2.95 8.37 -15.56
N PRO A 519 -4.28 8.29 -15.79
CA PRO A 519 -4.94 8.20 -17.09
C PRO A 519 -4.66 9.43 -18.00
N PRO A 520 -4.82 9.29 -19.34
CA PRO A 520 -4.68 10.42 -20.25
C PRO A 520 -5.75 11.49 -20.00
N VAL A 521 -5.31 12.72 -19.72
CA VAL A 521 -6.16 13.87 -19.42
C VAL A 521 -5.92 15.00 -20.42
N SER A 522 -6.99 15.72 -20.78
CA SER A 522 -6.96 16.90 -21.67
C SER A 522 -6.77 18.22 -20.90
N GLY A 523 -6.24 19.25 -21.56
CA GLY A 523 -6.06 20.58 -20.94
C GLY A 523 -4.81 20.72 -20.06
N VAL A 524 -3.90 19.74 -20.11
CA VAL A 524 -2.64 19.74 -19.33
C VAL A 524 -1.74 20.90 -19.74
N THR A 525 -1.43 21.76 -18.79
CA THR A 525 -0.39 22.79 -18.92
C THR A 525 0.93 22.23 -18.41
N TRP A 526 1.98 22.32 -19.24
CA TRP A 526 3.33 21.84 -18.91
C TRP A 526 4.28 23.01 -18.62
N SER A 527 5.10 22.89 -17.59
CA SER A 527 6.21 23.79 -17.30
C SER A 527 7.50 23.03 -16.98
N VAL A 528 8.64 23.71 -17.05
CA VAL A 528 9.93 23.19 -16.62
C VAL A 528 10.73 24.28 -15.90
N GLU A 529 11.38 23.93 -14.80
CA GLU A 529 12.10 24.84 -13.91
C GLU A 529 13.38 24.18 -13.35
N LYS A 530 14.33 24.97 -12.86
CA LYS A 530 15.56 24.46 -12.24
C LYS A 530 15.28 24.00 -10.81
N VAL A 531 15.98 22.97 -10.36
CA VAL A 531 16.06 22.64 -8.93
C VAL A 531 17.25 23.38 -8.28
N PRO A 532 17.28 23.53 -6.93
CA PRO A 532 18.46 24.02 -6.22
C PRO A 532 19.77 23.35 -6.67
N GLY A 533 20.83 24.15 -6.79
CA GLY A 533 22.16 23.68 -7.25
C GLY A 533 22.30 23.38 -8.75
N SER A 534 21.26 23.60 -9.58
CA SER A 534 21.31 23.36 -11.03
C SER A 534 21.41 24.66 -11.86
N SER A 535 21.90 24.54 -13.10
CA SER A 535 22.09 25.66 -14.04
C SER A 535 20.77 26.38 -14.38
N ASP A 536 20.86 27.67 -14.73
CA ASP A 536 19.75 28.47 -15.27
C ASP A 536 19.27 28.00 -16.65
N LYS A 537 20.00 27.11 -17.33
CA LYS A 537 19.65 26.58 -18.65
C LYS A 537 18.83 25.30 -18.54
N VAL A 538 17.54 25.45 -18.29
CA VAL A 538 16.60 24.35 -18.03
C VAL A 538 16.11 23.58 -19.27
N GLY A 539 16.49 23.98 -20.49
CA GLY A 539 15.90 23.44 -21.72
C GLY A 539 14.50 24.01 -21.99
N SER A 540 13.61 23.22 -22.60
CA SER A 540 12.21 23.63 -22.81
C SER A 540 11.25 22.42 -22.87
N ILE A 541 9.95 22.66 -22.62
CA ILE A 541 8.90 21.65 -22.77
C ILE A 541 7.79 22.14 -23.69
N SER A 542 7.28 21.26 -24.56
CA SER A 542 6.15 21.57 -25.44
C SER A 542 4.80 21.42 -24.71
N ALA A 543 3.75 22.05 -25.25
CA ALA A 543 2.38 21.84 -24.80
C ALA A 543 1.88 20.37 -24.95
N SER A 544 2.64 19.51 -25.65
CA SER A 544 2.36 18.08 -25.80
C SER A 544 3.20 17.19 -24.87
N GLY A 545 3.81 17.76 -23.81
CA GLY A 545 4.62 17.02 -22.83
C GLY A 545 5.99 16.57 -23.32
N VAL A 546 6.49 17.08 -24.46
CA VAL A 546 7.83 16.73 -24.95
C VAL A 546 8.85 17.72 -24.40
N TYR A 547 9.63 17.27 -23.42
CA TYR A 547 10.81 17.98 -22.92
C TYR A 547 11.98 17.82 -23.89
N THR A 548 12.76 18.89 -24.07
CA THR A 548 14.03 18.91 -24.81
C THR A 548 15.12 19.52 -23.92
N ALA A 549 16.19 18.75 -23.71
CA ALA A 549 17.34 19.16 -22.90
C ALA A 549 18.09 20.36 -23.52
N PRO A 550 18.74 21.20 -22.69
CA PRO A 550 19.63 22.26 -23.17
C PRO A 550 20.82 21.69 -23.96
N LYS A 551 21.54 22.56 -24.68
CA LYS A 551 22.72 22.17 -25.43
C LYS A 551 23.90 21.87 -24.52
N LYS A 552 24.84 21.05 -25.00
CA LYS A 552 26.07 20.74 -24.25
C LYS A 552 26.94 21.97 -23.95
N SER A 553 26.83 23.03 -24.76
CA SER A 553 27.47 24.33 -24.54
C SER A 553 26.71 25.27 -23.60
N GLU A 554 25.53 24.87 -23.15
CA GLU A 554 24.64 25.62 -22.24
C GLU A 554 24.57 24.96 -20.85
N LEU A 555 25.21 23.80 -20.67
CA LEU A 555 25.29 23.07 -19.41
C LEU A 555 26.53 23.48 -18.62
N ASP A 556 26.31 24.00 -17.41
CA ASP A 556 27.38 24.18 -16.42
C ASP A 556 27.64 22.85 -15.69
N GLY A 557 28.89 22.38 -15.68
CA GLY A 557 29.33 21.22 -14.88
C GLY A 557 29.12 19.82 -15.50
N SER A 558 29.07 18.80 -14.64
CA SER A 558 28.91 17.39 -15.02
C SER A 558 27.46 16.99 -15.32
N PHE A 559 26.49 17.66 -14.69
CA PHE A 559 25.06 17.42 -14.87
C PHE A 559 24.25 18.68 -14.49
N THR A 560 22.95 18.66 -14.77
CA THR A 560 21.97 19.61 -14.27
C THR A 560 20.64 18.89 -14.09
N ARG A 561 19.87 19.22 -13.04
CA ARG A 561 18.51 18.70 -12.83
C ARG A 561 17.45 19.76 -13.08
N VAL A 562 16.34 19.33 -13.65
CA VAL A 562 15.15 20.17 -13.86
C VAL A 562 13.90 19.44 -13.40
N ARG A 563 12.96 20.19 -12.82
CA ARG A 563 11.63 19.70 -12.48
C ARG A 563 10.69 20.01 -13.63
N VAL A 564 10.01 18.99 -14.12
CA VAL A 564 8.97 19.08 -15.15
C VAL A 564 7.62 18.91 -14.47
N THR A 565 6.75 19.91 -14.60
CA THR A 565 5.49 19.97 -13.86
C THR A 565 4.32 19.96 -14.83
N ALA A 566 3.31 19.13 -14.56
CA ALA A 566 2.03 19.13 -15.27
C ALA A 566 0.93 19.70 -14.37
N THR A 567 0.02 20.49 -14.93
CA THR A 567 -1.07 21.16 -14.20
C THR A 567 -2.40 21.02 -14.95
N VAL A 568 -3.48 20.67 -14.23
CA VAL A 568 -4.87 20.67 -14.74
C VAL A 568 -5.78 21.25 -13.66
N GLY A 569 -6.29 22.46 -13.87
CA GLY A 569 -6.95 23.20 -12.79
C GLY A 569 -5.96 23.48 -11.65
N ASP A 570 -6.38 23.23 -10.42
CA ASP A 570 -5.51 23.35 -9.23
C ASP A 570 -4.58 22.15 -9.05
N TYR A 571 -4.89 21.00 -9.67
CA TYR A 571 -4.09 19.78 -9.57
C TYR A 571 -2.74 19.91 -10.27
N ARG A 572 -1.68 19.52 -9.57
CA ARG A 572 -0.30 19.54 -10.08
C ARG A 572 0.42 18.25 -9.73
N GLN A 573 1.41 17.92 -10.54
CA GLN A 573 2.37 16.86 -10.23
C GLN A 573 3.70 17.15 -10.92
N SER A 574 4.78 16.58 -10.39
CA SER A 574 6.13 16.81 -10.87
C SER A 574 6.87 15.52 -11.23
N ALA A 575 7.70 15.60 -12.27
CA ALA A 575 8.71 14.62 -12.62
C ALA A 575 10.09 15.30 -12.66
N LEU A 576 11.15 14.49 -12.56
CA LEU A 576 12.53 14.96 -12.45
C LEU A 576 13.34 14.48 -13.65
N VAL A 577 14.07 15.40 -14.30
CA VAL A 577 14.99 15.07 -15.39
C VAL A 577 16.40 15.41 -14.99
N SER A 578 17.29 14.43 -15.11
CA SER A 578 18.72 14.59 -14.88
C SER A 578 19.44 14.65 -16.22
N ILE A 579 19.83 15.85 -16.65
CA ILE A 579 20.61 16.05 -17.88
C ILE A 579 22.09 15.84 -17.54
N VAL A 580 22.73 14.82 -18.12
CA VAL A 580 24.15 14.51 -17.86
C VAL A 580 24.99 14.98 -19.03
N SER A 581 26.07 15.73 -18.79
CA SER A 581 26.88 16.33 -19.87
C SER A 581 27.81 15.33 -20.57
N ARG A 582 27.81 14.05 -20.16
CA ARG A 582 28.67 12.97 -20.64
C ARG A 582 27.86 11.70 -20.91
N ASP A 583 28.05 11.12 -22.10
CA ASP A 583 27.44 9.82 -22.47
C ASP A 583 28.11 8.63 -21.76
N ILE A 584 29.36 8.85 -21.30
CA ILE A 584 30.15 7.90 -20.50
C ILE A 584 30.84 8.69 -19.40
N ALA A 585 30.53 8.36 -18.14
CA ALA A 585 31.29 8.83 -16.99
C ALA A 585 32.64 8.07 -16.87
N LEU A 586 33.66 8.79 -16.43
CA LEU A 586 35.02 8.28 -16.25
C LEU A 586 35.56 8.87 -14.95
N ASN A 587 35.56 8.06 -13.90
CA ASN A 587 36.10 8.42 -12.59
C ASN A 587 37.10 7.37 -12.09
N PRO A 588 38.15 7.77 -11.35
CA PRO A 588 38.57 9.16 -11.13
C PRO A 588 39.11 9.83 -12.42
N LEU A 589 39.01 11.17 -12.48
CA LEU A 589 39.54 12.01 -13.56
C LEU A 589 41.07 12.12 -13.51
N VAL A 590 41.64 12.07 -12.30
CA VAL A 590 43.08 12.14 -12.02
C VAL A 590 43.45 10.93 -11.17
N VAL A 591 44.54 10.25 -11.51
CA VAL A 591 45.20 9.24 -10.68
C VAL A 591 46.68 9.59 -10.61
N SER A 592 47.24 9.72 -9.42
CA SER A 592 48.69 9.70 -9.25
C SER A 592 49.15 8.23 -9.16
N MET A 593 50.12 7.83 -9.98
CA MET A 593 50.75 6.51 -9.87
C MET A 593 52.20 6.68 -9.42
N GLY A 594 52.52 6.13 -8.25
CA GLY A 594 53.87 6.15 -7.69
C GLY A 594 54.87 5.39 -8.57
N TRP A 595 55.70 6.11 -9.32
CA TRP A 595 56.69 5.52 -10.21
C TRP A 595 57.97 5.18 -9.45
N THR A 596 58.07 3.95 -8.93
CA THR A 596 59.30 3.46 -8.29
C THR A 596 60.38 3.22 -9.34
N ALA A 597 61.40 4.10 -9.33
CA ALA A 597 62.53 4.07 -10.26
C ALA A 597 63.49 2.90 -9.98
N GLY A 598 63.04 1.67 -10.28
CA GLY A 598 63.82 0.44 -10.06
C GLY A 598 63.42 -0.78 -10.91
N CYS A 599 62.26 -0.75 -11.59
CA CYS A 599 61.77 -1.90 -12.36
C CYS A 599 61.88 -1.68 -13.87
N SER A 600 62.85 -2.33 -14.52
CA SER A 600 62.96 -2.44 -15.99
C SER A 600 61.95 -3.45 -16.58
N GLY A 601 60.69 -3.37 -16.14
CA GLY A 601 59.60 -4.22 -16.59
C GLY A 601 59.23 -3.93 -18.05
N LYS A 602 59.47 -4.90 -18.94
CA LYS A 602 59.03 -4.80 -20.35
C LYS A 602 57.51 -4.61 -20.41
N CYS A 603 57.07 -3.49 -20.98
CA CYS A 603 55.65 -3.23 -21.26
C CYS A 603 55.06 -4.36 -22.13
N ARG A 604 54.34 -5.31 -21.53
CA ARG A 604 53.42 -6.17 -22.28
C ARG A 604 52.31 -5.27 -22.82
N ARG A 605 52.21 -5.16 -24.15
CA ARG A 605 51.04 -4.57 -24.80
C ARG A 605 49.79 -5.31 -24.31
N ALA A 606 48.85 -4.57 -23.70
CA ALA A 606 47.46 -4.98 -23.67
C ALA A 606 46.94 -5.12 -25.12
N PRO A 607 45.96 -5.99 -25.39
CA PRO A 607 45.37 -6.11 -26.72
C PRO A 607 44.71 -4.79 -27.11
N SER A 608 45.08 -4.25 -28.27
CA SER A 608 44.49 -3.02 -28.80
C SER A 608 43.06 -3.27 -29.26
N VAL A 609 42.08 -2.87 -28.46
CA VAL A 609 40.69 -2.69 -28.92
C VAL A 609 40.64 -1.41 -29.74
N THR A 610 40.99 -1.52 -31.02
CA THR A 610 40.95 -0.40 -31.96
C THR A 610 39.48 -0.09 -32.31
N ALA A 611 38.87 0.86 -31.60
CA ALA A 611 37.51 1.31 -31.89
C ALA A 611 37.47 2.05 -33.23
N SER A 612 37.19 1.33 -34.33
CA SER A 612 37.18 1.87 -35.69
C SER A 612 35.89 2.65 -35.98
N TRP A 613 35.88 3.92 -35.64
CA TRP A 613 34.84 4.86 -36.08
C TRP A 613 34.97 5.11 -37.60
N SER A 614 33.87 4.98 -38.34
CA SER A 614 33.81 5.28 -39.77
C SER A 614 32.68 6.27 -40.09
N GLY A 615 32.97 7.56 -39.96
CA GLY A 615 32.08 8.61 -40.47
C GLY A 615 31.96 8.51 -41.99
N ARG A 616 30.73 8.61 -42.52
CA ARG A 616 30.48 8.69 -43.97
C ARG A 616 29.95 10.06 -44.34
N SER A 617 30.64 10.72 -45.27
CA SER A 617 30.13 11.79 -46.13
C SER A 617 30.38 11.42 -47.60
N PRO A 618 29.64 11.97 -48.59
CA PRO A 618 29.22 11.15 -49.74
C PRO A 618 29.82 11.48 -51.12
N THR A 619 29.86 10.43 -51.97
CA THR A 619 30.06 10.39 -53.44
C THR A 619 31.49 10.63 -53.97
N PRO A 620 31.86 10.17 -55.20
CA PRO A 620 31.11 9.35 -56.17
C PRO A 620 31.74 7.98 -56.53
N VAL A 621 31.03 7.23 -57.39
CA VAL A 621 31.28 5.86 -57.92
C VAL A 621 32.03 5.96 -59.26
N PRO A 622 33.03 5.12 -59.64
CA PRO A 622 32.86 3.68 -60.00
C PRO A 622 34.09 2.75 -59.69
N ALA A 623 34.16 1.44 -59.98
CA ALA A 623 33.24 0.48 -60.60
C ALA A 623 33.45 -0.99 -60.10
N ARG A 624 32.40 -1.81 -60.26
CA ARG A 624 32.36 -3.31 -60.37
C ARG A 624 33.63 -4.15 -60.06
N ARG A 625 33.52 -5.07 -59.09
CA ARG A 625 33.27 -6.51 -59.35
C ARG A 625 32.88 -7.28 -58.08
N SER A 626 32.21 -8.41 -58.26
CA SER A 626 31.66 -9.27 -57.21
C SER A 626 32.57 -10.44 -56.84
N CYS A 627 32.56 -10.88 -55.59
CA CYS A 627 32.69 -12.30 -55.25
C CYS A 627 31.97 -12.64 -53.93
N ARG A 628 31.55 -13.90 -53.78
CA ARG A 628 30.71 -14.40 -52.67
C ARG A 628 31.57 -15.25 -51.74
N ALA A 629 31.44 -15.09 -50.42
CA ALA A 629 32.14 -15.91 -49.43
C ALA A 629 31.16 -16.75 -48.61
N THR A 630 31.09 -18.05 -48.90
CA THR A 630 30.40 -19.06 -48.07
C THR A 630 31.34 -19.59 -47.00
N SER A 631 30.82 -19.86 -45.80
CA SER A 631 31.58 -20.36 -44.65
C SER A 631 31.57 -21.89 -44.54
N SER A 632 32.72 -22.50 -44.27
CA SER A 632 32.81 -23.91 -43.87
C SER A 632 34.08 -24.23 -43.06
N SER A 633 33.86 -24.70 -41.82
CA SER A 633 34.67 -25.68 -41.06
C SER A 633 36.21 -25.77 -41.22
N VAL A 634 36.92 -25.73 -40.09
CA VAL A 634 38.22 -26.44 -39.92
C VAL A 634 38.20 -27.28 -38.65
N THR A 635 38.27 -28.60 -38.79
CA THR A 635 38.45 -29.58 -37.69
C THR A 635 39.92 -29.92 -37.51
N ARG A 636 40.38 -30.09 -36.25
CA ARG A 636 41.74 -30.57 -35.93
C ARG A 636 41.82 -32.11 -36.03
N ARG A 637 42.98 -32.65 -36.43
CA ARG A 637 43.25 -34.10 -36.43
C ARG A 637 44.66 -34.48 -35.93
N SER A 638 44.68 -35.39 -34.97
CA SER A 638 45.65 -36.49 -34.73
C SER A 638 47.19 -36.27 -34.81
N SER A 639 47.87 -36.49 -33.67
CA SER A 639 49.24 -37.03 -33.56
C SER A 639 49.32 -38.52 -33.99
N PRO A 640 50.50 -39.17 -34.06
CA PRO A 640 50.88 -40.09 -32.95
C PRO A 640 52.39 -40.44 -32.75
N GLY A 641 52.71 -41.07 -31.60
CA GLY A 641 53.96 -41.82 -31.34
C GLY A 641 54.28 -41.93 -29.83
N ARG A 642 53.81 -42.95 -29.08
CA ARG A 642 54.44 -44.29 -28.82
C ARG A 642 55.93 -44.20 -28.45
N ARG A 643 56.44 -44.81 -27.36
CA ARG A 643 56.05 -45.99 -26.52
C ARG A 643 56.52 -45.74 -25.05
N ARG A 644 56.41 -46.56 -23.99
CA ARG A 644 56.05 -47.99 -23.71
C ARG A 644 55.66 -48.13 -22.20
N THR A 645 55.05 -49.27 -21.78
CA THR A 645 55.05 -49.84 -20.39
C THR A 645 54.35 -49.02 -19.26
N SER A 646 53.90 -49.56 -18.10
CA SER A 646 53.51 -50.93 -17.68
C SER A 646 52.80 -50.98 -16.29
N ILE A 647 51.89 -51.96 -16.10
CA ILE A 647 51.71 -52.91 -14.95
C ILE A 647 51.89 -52.34 -13.51
N SER A 648 50.98 -52.44 -12.51
CA SER A 648 49.62 -52.98 -12.27
C SER A 648 49.32 -52.77 -10.74
N SER A 649 48.16 -52.94 -10.07
CA SER A 649 46.77 -53.47 -10.27
C SER A 649 45.87 -52.84 -9.15
N SER A 650 44.64 -53.23 -8.70
CA SER A 650 43.60 -54.27 -8.98
C SER A 650 42.22 -53.83 -8.38
N ARG A 651 41.13 -54.61 -8.61
CA ARG A 651 39.76 -54.55 -7.97
C ARG A 651 38.90 -53.28 -8.28
N LYS A 652 37.58 -53.25 -8.56
CA LYS A 652 36.33 -54.07 -8.39
C LYS A 652 35.68 -54.06 -6.98
N TRP A 653 34.34 -53.99 -6.77
CA TRP A 653 33.11 -53.78 -7.60
C TRP A 653 31.93 -53.37 -6.65
N TRP A 654 30.95 -52.49 -6.96
CA TRP A 654 29.75 -52.50 -7.87
C TRP A 654 28.45 -53.19 -7.37
N TRP A 655 27.28 -52.53 -7.60
CA TRP A 655 25.85 -52.98 -7.62
C TRP A 655 24.83 -52.68 -6.47
N ARG A 656 23.53 -52.74 -6.83
CA ARG A 656 22.27 -52.37 -6.12
C ARG A 656 21.25 -53.55 -6.12
N THR A 657 20.26 -53.57 -5.20
CA THR A 657 18.88 -54.09 -5.48
C THR A 657 17.78 -53.58 -4.51
N ARG A 658 16.50 -53.97 -4.73
CA ARG A 658 15.24 -53.47 -4.10
C ARG A 658 14.57 -54.48 -3.13
N ALA A 659 13.70 -54.02 -2.21
CA ALA A 659 12.42 -54.68 -1.82
C ALA A 659 11.46 -53.70 -1.05
N ARG A 660 10.23 -54.13 -0.68
CA ARG A 660 9.17 -53.31 -0.02
C ARG A 660 8.60 -53.96 1.27
N ALA A 661 8.41 -53.15 2.32
CA ALA A 661 7.27 -53.09 3.29
C ALA A 661 6.84 -54.37 4.08
N PRO A 662 5.94 -54.32 5.11
CA PRO A 662 5.24 -53.16 5.74
C PRO A 662 5.27 -53.13 7.31
N ARG A 663 4.53 -52.16 7.89
CA ARG A 663 3.96 -52.02 9.28
C ARG A 663 4.54 -50.90 10.18
N CYS A 664 3.62 -50.05 10.67
CA CYS A 664 3.72 -49.28 11.92
C CYS A 664 3.27 -50.18 13.11
N PRO A 665 3.49 -49.84 14.41
CA PRO A 665 3.00 -48.60 15.06
C PRO A 665 3.95 -47.95 16.11
N ALA A 666 3.57 -46.74 16.58
CA ALA A 666 3.78 -46.20 17.95
C ALA A 666 5.23 -46.05 18.50
N THR A 667 5.59 -45.21 19.49
CA THR A 667 4.98 -44.05 20.21
C THR A 667 6.10 -43.38 21.02
N LEU A 668 6.02 -42.06 21.27
CA LEU A 668 6.77 -41.31 22.30
C LEU A 668 8.33 -41.31 22.12
N TRP A 669 9.06 -40.25 22.44
CA TRP A 669 8.81 -39.15 23.38
C TRP A 669 8.74 -37.77 22.70
#